data_AF-A0AAD5LBW2-F1
#
_entry.id   AF-A0AAD5LBW2-F1
#
_cell.length_a   1.000
_cell.length_b   1.000
_cell.length_c   1.000
_cell.angle_alpha   90.00
_cell.angle_beta   90.00
_cell.angle_gamma   90.00
#
_symmetry.space_group_name_H-M   'P 1'
#
loop_
_entity.id
_entity.type
_entity.pdbx_description
1 polymer ?
#
loop_
_entity_poly.entity_id
_entity_poly.type
_entity_poly.pdbx_seq_one_letter_code
_entity_poly.pdbx_strand_id
1 'polypeptide(L)'
;MAVFHGSLFAVLFIGSLCILLQDLDAFSVEDDFFPNLVKRFESEAPKLEQIHIHEEDLQDALRVGREYVEKWEQLEAQIAEEKRKKDANEGTTRAAGSRRYSSKQHNPAAMAESKEAAVYLVARQYLSEKLGIPAEKIGDLGRMANSASDRQACDFSSKFRNIDGTCNNIDIPLYGKSGTIFSRLIANSNEGYDDGIGAIRKSKLTKNPLPSARLVSTTVVSNDSVPNPAVTLLTMQWGQFLDHDLTSTPTFTNSGGTEFACCSTNITGTAVLTAPHPECLPISIPSNDSTYNPSTIGQQTCMNFIRSTYGNNLDGTAPRTRSHINALTHWIDASNVYGSTPEKAASLRNTTSGRGKLKTSISSNRQMLPLASANAFDAGDHRVNEQPLLTIMHTLWVREHNRIADSLYTVAPNQTDEFYYQHARRIVIAEMQHIIYTEYLPVMIGPDLAAQVMSSEYGYYSGNPAIFTEFSTAAYRMGHSQLRSFIKLFDRNGRVSKDSYLLSDSFMNPSRLLTNVNFFDDALRGLLQVPVQAVDNCFADDITSQLFKPKEQKFGFDLIALNIQRGRDHGLPPYVSMLYYLASNFLLQTQPTSFDHLIPRIPAEVVASLRSVYETVYDIDLYIGGVTEKPLPNAELGPTFAGIFALQFLNLRRTDRFFYNYNVNQPTGFRSAQLAQIQRVSLARIICDNSDRTITTIQPKVFRTPDDLLNKPVPCTNIFGIDFYKMTPL
;
A
#
# COMPACT_ATOMS: atom_id res chain seq x y z
N MET A 1 44.31 -9.58 58.76
CA MET A 1 43.05 -8.85 58.48
C MET A 1 43.08 -8.40 57.03
N ALA A 2 41.94 -8.56 56.36
CA ALA A 2 41.68 -8.37 54.93
C ALA A 2 42.27 -9.45 53.99
N VAL A 3 41.37 -10.28 53.47
CA VAL A 3 41.26 -10.87 52.12
C VAL A 3 40.61 -12.24 52.29
N PHE A 4 39.30 -12.31 52.06
CA PHE A 4 38.52 -13.48 51.61
C PHE A 4 37.06 -13.11 51.82
N HIS A 5 36.38 -12.56 50.80
CA HIS A 5 34.93 -12.57 50.59
C HIS A 5 34.68 -11.96 49.20
N GLY A 6 34.68 -12.78 48.15
CA GLY A 6 34.55 -12.31 46.77
C GLY A 6 34.16 -13.37 45.75
N SER A 7 33.54 -14.48 46.16
CA SER A 7 33.26 -15.59 45.23
C SER A 7 31.91 -16.28 45.43
N LEU A 8 30.98 -15.70 46.20
CA LEU A 8 29.62 -16.25 46.34
C LEU A 8 28.51 -15.35 45.75
N PHE A 9 28.81 -14.11 45.38
CA PHE A 9 27.84 -13.19 44.75
C PHE A 9 27.81 -13.27 43.21
N ALA A 10 28.83 -13.86 42.57
CA ALA A 10 28.90 -13.97 41.11
C ALA A 10 28.05 -15.11 40.54
N VAL A 11 27.78 -16.17 41.32
CA VAL A 11 27.07 -17.37 40.81
C VAL A 11 25.55 -17.18 40.84
N LEU A 12 25.02 -16.36 41.75
CA LEU A 12 23.58 -16.04 41.79
C LEU A 12 23.16 -14.99 40.75
N PHE A 13 24.08 -14.15 40.26
CA PHE A 13 23.76 -13.19 39.20
C PHE A 13 23.79 -13.81 37.79
N ILE A 14 24.60 -14.85 37.56
CA ILE A 14 24.65 -15.55 36.26
C ILE A 14 23.45 -16.48 36.09
N GLY A 15 22.95 -17.09 37.18
CA GLY A 15 21.74 -17.92 37.15
C GLY A 15 20.45 -17.13 36.84
N SER A 16 20.32 -15.90 37.34
CA SER A 16 19.17 -15.04 37.04
C SER A 16 19.25 -14.34 35.68
N LEU A 17 20.45 -14.18 35.10
CA LEU A 17 20.62 -13.65 33.75
C LEU A 17 20.31 -14.72 32.68
N CYS A 18 20.60 -15.99 32.94
CA CYS A 18 20.20 -17.09 32.05
C CYS A 18 18.69 -17.34 32.02
N ILE A 19 17.96 -17.08 33.11
CA ILE A 19 16.49 -17.17 33.13
C ILE A 19 15.84 -15.96 32.43
N LEU A 20 16.49 -14.79 32.44
CA LEU A 20 16.03 -13.61 31.68
C LEU A 20 16.42 -13.63 30.19
N LEU A 21 17.39 -14.47 29.78
CA LEU A 21 17.75 -14.67 28.38
C LEU A 21 16.90 -15.75 27.69
N GLN A 22 16.24 -16.65 28.44
CA GLN A 22 15.34 -17.66 27.87
C GLN A 22 14.00 -17.09 27.39
N ASP A 23 13.61 -15.89 27.83
CA ASP A 23 12.41 -15.19 27.32
C ASP A 23 12.70 -14.29 26.11
N LEU A 24 13.97 -14.15 25.70
CA LEU A 24 14.35 -13.42 24.49
C LEU A 24 14.39 -14.32 23.23
N ASP A 25 14.35 -15.64 23.41
CA ASP A 25 14.27 -16.64 22.32
C ASP A 25 12.82 -16.94 21.87
N ALA A 26 11.81 -16.27 22.44
CA ALA A 26 10.40 -16.52 22.13
C ALA A 26 9.97 -16.10 20.69
N PHE A 27 10.88 -15.61 19.86
CA PHE A 27 10.62 -15.17 18.48
C PHE A 27 11.65 -15.69 17.46
N SER A 28 12.29 -16.84 17.70
CA SER A 28 12.88 -17.58 16.57
C SER A 28 11.74 -18.14 15.72
N VAL A 29 11.69 -17.77 14.44
CA VAL A 29 10.78 -18.40 13.47
C VAL A 29 11.20 -19.87 13.37
N GLU A 30 10.45 -20.79 13.96
CA GLU A 30 10.70 -22.23 13.81
C GLU A 30 10.71 -22.61 12.32
N ASP A 31 11.59 -23.54 11.93
CA ASP A 31 11.79 -23.91 10.51
C ASP A 31 10.49 -24.36 9.79
N ASP A 32 9.48 -24.84 10.54
CA ASP A 32 8.19 -25.29 10.02
C ASP A 32 7.09 -24.20 9.95
N PHE A 33 7.34 -22.98 10.46
CA PHE A 33 6.35 -21.88 10.52
C PHE A 33 5.76 -21.54 9.15
N PHE A 34 6.64 -21.23 8.20
CA PHE A 34 6.25 -20.73 6.88
C PHE A 34 5.68 -21.83 5.98
N PRO A 35 6.25 -23.06 5.93
CA PRO A 35 5.62 -24.18 5.22
C PRO A 35 4.17 -24.48 5.64
N ASN A 36 3.86 -24.44 6.94
CA ASN A 36 2.50 -24.69 7.43
C ASN A 36 1.54 -23.56 7.06
N LEU A 37 2.00 -22.31 7.18
CA LEU A 37 1.24 -21.13 6.79
C LEU A 37 0.86 -21.16 5.30
N VAL A 38 1.81 -21.54 4.43
CA VAL A 38 1.55 -21.67 2.98
C VAL A 38 0.55 -22.79 2.67
N LYS A 39 0.70 -23.97 3.27
CA LYS A 39 -0.24 -25.09 3.06
C LYS A 39 -1.68 -24.71 3.42
N ARG A 40 -1.86 -24.00 4.53
CA ARG A 40 -3.20 -23.56 4.96
C ARG A 40 -3.78 -22.57 3.96
N PHE A 41 -3.02 -21.55 3.57
CA PHE A 41 -3.42 -20.59 2.55
C PHE A 41 -3.86 -21.28 1.25
N GLU A 42 -3.17 -22.33 0.84
CA GLU A 42 -3.53 -23.12 -0.37
C GLU A 42 -4.77 -24.00 -0.16
N SER A 43 -5.01 -24.49 1.05
CA SER A 43 -6.09 -25.45 1.35
C SER A 43 -7.46 -24.81 1.58
N GLU A 44 -7.53 -23.49 1.81
CA GLU A 44 -8.77 -22.77 2.08
C GLU A 44 -9.55 -22.49 0.77
N ALA A 45 -10.06 -23.54 0.14
CA ALA A 45 -11.11 -23.44 -0.88
C ALA A 45 -12.49 -23.40 -0.21
N PRO A 46 -13.42 -22.53 -0.64
CA PRO A 46 -14.73 -22.43 -0.01
C PRO A 46 -15.54 -23.71 -0.24
N LYS A 47 -15.72 -24.50 0.83
CA LYS A 47 -16.76 -25.54 0.92
C LYS A 47 -17.90 -24.98 1.77
N LEU A 48 -18.85 -24.30 1.14
CA LEU A 48 -20.06 -23.84 1.79
C LEU A 48 -21.27 -24.45 1.10
N GLU A 49 -22.18 -25.04 1.87
CA GLU A 49 -23.50 -25.45 1.40
C GLU A 49 -24.22 -24.22 0.83
N GLN A 50 -24.43 -24.20 -0.48
CA GLN A 50 -25.23 -23.18 -1.13
C GLN A 50 -26.71 -23.45 -0.83
N ILE A 51 -27.38 -22.48 -0.22
CA ILE A 51 -28.83 -22.55 -0.04
C ILE A 51 -29.49 -22.16 -1.37
N HIS A 52 -30.38 -23.02 -1.86
CA HIS A 52 -31.14 -22.75 -3.08
C HIS A 52 -32.16 -21.63 -2.81
N ILE A 53 -32.15 -20.59 -3.64
CA ILE A 53 -33.05 -19.44 -3.56
C ILE A 53 -34.09 -19.59 -4.66
N HIS A 54 -35.36 -19.43 -4.32
CA HIS A 54 -36.43 -19.45 -5.32
C HIS A 54 -36.27 -18.28 -6.31
N GLU A 55 -36.53 -18.54 -7.58
CA GLU A 55 -36.38 -17.56 -8.66
C GLU A 55 -37.20 -16.28 -8.39
N GLU A 56 -38.40 -16.40 -7.83
CA GLU A 56 -39.25 -15.26 -7.49
C GLU A 56 -38.61 -14.37 -6.41
N ASP A 57 -38.02 -14.97 -5.37
CA ASP A 57 -37.30 -14.24 -4.32
C ASP A 57 -36.06 -13.54 -4.87
N LEU A 58 -35.35 -14.20 -5.79
CA LEU A 58 -34.18 -13.62 -6.45
C LEU A 58 -34.58 -12.41 -7.31
N GLN A 59 -35.63 -12.51 -8.13
CA GLN A 59 -36.08 -11.40 -8.97
C GLN A 59 -36.58 -10.21 -8.14
N ASP A 60 -37.30 -10.49 -7.05
CA ASP A 60 -37.74 -9.47 -6.09
C ASP A 60 -36.53 -8.76 -5.44
N ALA A 61 -35.54 -9.53 -4.98
CA ALA A 61 -34.32 -8.98 -4.41
C ALA A 61 -33.51 -8.12 -5.39
N LEU A 62 -33.37 -8.57 -6.64
CA LEU A 62 -32.68 -7.82 -7.69
C LEU A 62 -33.43 -6.53 -8.06
N ARG A 63 -34.76 -6.52 -7.98
CA ARG A 63 -35.56 -5.30 -8.14
C ARG A 63 -35.24 -4.29 -7.04
N VAL A 64 -35.21 -4.73 -5.78
CA VAL A 64 -34.82 -3.88 -4.64
C VAL A 64 -33.40 -3.31 -4.83
N GLY A 65 -32.46 -4.14 -5.27
CA GLY A 65 -31.09 -3.72 -5.57
C GLY A 65 -31.02 -2.65 -6.66
N ARG A 66 -31.79 -2.78 -7.75
CA ARG A 66 -31.85 -1.76 -8.83
C ARG A 66 -32.46 -0.45 -8.34
N GLU A 67 -33.58 -0.52 -7.60
CA GLU A 67 -34.22 0.66 -7.01
C GLU A 67 -33.29 1.41 -6.05
N TYR A 68 -32.43 0.69 -5.33
CA TYR A 68 -31.40 1.31 -4.48
C TYR A 68 -30.38 2.11 -5.30
N VAL A 69 -29.87 1.55 -6.40
CA VAL A 69 -28.93 2.24 -7.28
C VAL A 69 -29.58 3.43 -7.96
N GLU A 70 -30.83 3.34 -8.42
CA GLU A 70 -31.56 4.47 -9.00
C GLU A 70 -31.69 5.65 -8.01
N LYS A 71 -32.02 5.37 -6.74
CA LYS A 71 -32.07 6.40 -5.67
C LYS A 71 -30.70 7.02 -5.42
N TRP A 72 -29.65 6.21 -5.45
CA TRP A 72 -28.28 6.68 -5.32
C TRP A 72 -27.94 7.67 -6.46
N GLU A 73 -28.22 7.34 -7.72
CA GLU A 73 -27.92 8.24 -8.85
C GLU A 73 -28.70 9.57 -8.78
N GLN A 74 -29.95 9.52 -8.35
CA GLN A 74 -30.75 10.72 -8.12
C GLN A 74 -30.11 11.63 -7.05
N LEU A 75 -29.59 11.04 -5.98
CA LEU A 75 -28.91 11.75 -4.90
C LEU A 75 -27.58 12.36 -5.37
N GLU A 76 -26.78 11.65 -6.16
CA GLU A 76 -25.56 12.19 -6.76
C GLU A 76 -25.84 13.40 -7.66
N ALA A 77 -26.91 13.34 -8.45
CA ALA A 77 -27.36 14.44 -9.30
C ALA A 77 -27.82 15.65 -8.47
N GLN A 78 -28.56 15.42 -7.37
CA GLN A 78 -28.98 16.47 -6.45
C GLN A 78 -27.78 17.18 -5.80
N ILE A 79 -26.82 16.42 -5.26
CA ILE A 79 -25.59 16.96 -4.65
C ILE A 79 -24.79 17.80 -5.66
N ALA A 80 -24.67 17.32 -6.90
CA ALA A 80 -23.98 18.05 -7.96
C ALA A 80 -24.69 19.37 -8.31
N GLU A 81 -26.02 19.37 -8.36
CA GLU A 81 -26.82 20.57 -8.65
C GLU A 81 -26.74 21.62 -7.54
N GLU A 82 -26.83 21.21 -6.27
CA GLU A 82 -26.71 22.11 -5.13
C GLU A 82 -25.33 22.79 -5.10
N LYS A 83 -24.28 22.02 -5.39
CA LYS A 83 -22.92 22.57 -5.54
C LYS A 83 -22.85 23.62 -6.64
N ARG A 84 -23.42 23.36 -7.83
CA ARG A 84 -23.45 24.32 -8.95
C ARG A 84 -24.19 25.61 -8.57
N LYS A 85 -25.36 25.50 -7.92
CA LYS A 85 -26.13 26.68 -7.47
C LYS A 85 -25.37 27.52 -6.46
N LYS A 86 -24.64 26.87 -5.55
CA LYS A 86 -23.81 27.57 -4.55
C LYS A 86 -22.63 28.29 -5.20
N ASP A 87 -21.91 27.61 -6.10
CA ASP A 87 -20.79 28.20 -6.84
C ASP A 87 -21.24 29.40 -7.70
N ALA A 88 -22.48 29.38 -8.20
CA ALA A 88 -23.08 30.50 -8.94
C ALA A 88 -23.47 31.69 -8.05
N ASN A 89 -23.94 31.45 -6.81
CA ASN A 89 -24.42 32.49 -5.89
C ASN A 89 -23.30 33.20 -5.11
N GLU A 90 -22.18 32.54 -4.83
CA GLU A 90 -21.10 33.10 -4.00
C GLU A 90 -20.13 34.03 -4.78
N GLY A 91 -20.33 34.21 -6.09
CA GLY A 91 -19.36 34.90 -6.95
C GLY A 91 -18.02 34.16 -6.96
N THR A 92 -17.10 34.51 -7.86
CA THR A 92 -15.78 33.86 -8.00
C THR A 92 -14.80 34.14 -6.84
N THR A 93 -15.30 34.34 -5.62
CA THR A 93 -14.53 34.55 -4.41
C THR A 93 -14.64 33.34 -3.48
N ARG A 94 -13.57 32.52 -3.49
CA ARG A 94 -13.24 31.46 -2.50
C ARG A 94 -14.13 30.21 -2.48
N ALA A 95 -14.19 29.48 -3.59
CA ALA A 95 -14.34 28.02 -3.57
C ALA A 95 -13.05 27.33 -3.04
N ALA A 96 -12.68 27.63 -1.78
CA ALA A 96 -11.50 27.09 -1.10
C ALA A 96 -11.83 25.92 -0.14
N GLY A 97 -13.12 25.57 0.01
CA GLY A 97 -13.57 24.61 1.02
C GLY A 97 -13.54 23.13 0.60
N SER A 98 -13.45 22.81 -0.70
CA SER A 98 -13.61 21.43 -1.21
C SER A 98 -12.44 20.90 -2.05
N ARG A 99 -11.42 21.70 -2.36
CA ARG A 99 -10.18 21.20 -3.00
C ARG A 99 -9.27 20.45 -2.02
N ARG A 100 -9.84 19.80 -1.00
CA ARG A 100 -9.09 19.03 0.01
C ARG A 100 -8.42 17.79 -0.59
N TYR A 101 -8.90 17.32 -1.74
CA TYR A 101 -8.32 16.27 -2.58
C TYR A 101 -8.69 16.52 -4.05
N SER A 102 -8.06 17.47 -4.75
CA SER A 102 -8.22 17.54 -6.22
C SER A 102 -7.28 16.56 -6.96
N SER A 103 -6.59 15.68 -6.24
CA SER A 103 -5.69 14.68 -6.81
C SER A 103 -6.33 13.29 -6.94
N LYS A 104 -7.49 13.02 -6.33
CA LYS A 104 -8.18 11.74 -6.55
C LYS A 104 -8.83 11.75 -7.92
N GLN A 105 -8.35 10.86 -8.77
CA GLN A 105 -8.85 10.73 -10.12
C GLN A 105 -10.24 10.11 -10.08
N HIS A 106 -11.22 10.84 -10.62
CA HIS A 106 -12.50 10.29 -11.00
C HIS A 106 -12.26 9.03 -11.85
N ASN A 107 -12.83 7.91 -11.43
CA ASN A 107 -12.73 6.64 -12.16
C ASN A 107 -14.14 6.17 -12.55
N PRO A 108 -14.64 6.60 -13.73
CA PRO A 108 -15.96 6.20 -14.23
C PRO A 108 -16.15 4.68 -14.29
N ALA A 109 -15.11 3.95 -14.69
CA ALA A 109 -15.16 2.50 -14.81
C ALA A 109 -15.35 1.85 -13.43
N ALA A 110 -14.58 2.25 -12.42
CA ALA A 110 -14.72 1.74 -11.06
C ALA A 110 -16.08 2.07 -10.44
N MET A 111 -16.63 3.27 -10.72
CA MET A 111 -17.97 3.63 -10.24
C MET A 111 -19.07 2.81 -10.92
N ALA A 112 -18.99 2.58 -12.23
CA ALA A 112 -19.95 1.76 -12.95
C ALA A 112 -19.95 0.33 -12.42
N GLU A 113 -18.76 -0.25 -12.25
CA GLU A 113 -18.55 -1.56 -11.63
C GLU A 113 -19.14 -1.62 -10.21
N SER A 114 -18.91 -0.59 -9.39
CA SER A 114 -19.49 -0.49 -8.05
C SER A 114 -21.01 -0.44 -8.04
N LYS A 115 -21.63 0.30 -8.96
CA LYS A 115 -23.09 0.39 -9.08
C LYS A 115 -23.68 -0.96 -9.47
N GLU A 116 -23.03 -1.69 -10.38
CA GLU A 116 -23.44 -3.05 -10.73
C GLU A 116 -23.34 -4.00 -9.53
N ALA A 117 -22.18 -4.02 -8.85
CA ALA A 117 -21.99 -4.83 -7.65
C ALA A 117 -22.97 -4.47 -6.52
N ALA A 118 -23.35 -3.19 -6.39
CA ALA A 118 -24.29 -2.72 -5.37
C ALA A 118 -25.66 -3.38 -5.49
N VAL A 119 -26.16 -3.60 -6.72
CA VAL A 119 -27.45 -4.27 -6.96
C VAL A 119 -27.47 -5.63 -6.27
N TYR A 120 -26.41 -6.41 -6.44
CA TYR A 120 -26.32 -7.76 -5.91
C TYR A 120 -26.07 -7.80 -4.39
N LEU A 121 -25.24 -6.90 -3.85
CA LEU A 121 -25.01 -6.84 -2.41
C LEU A 121 -26.28 -6.44 -1.64
N VAL A 122 -27.05 -5.48 -2.17
CA VAL A 122 -28.33 -5.08 -1.59
C VAL A 122 -29.37 -6.20 -1.73
N ALA A 123 -29.41 -6.88 -2.89
CA ALA A 123 -30.26 -8.05 -3.06
C ALA A 123 -29.93 -9.16 -2.05
N ARG A 124 -28.64 -9.40 -1.77
CA ARG A 124 -28.20 -10.37 -0.76
C ARG A 124 -28.66 -9.98 0.64
N GLN A 125 -28.53 -8.71 1.01
CA GLN A 125 -29.03 -8.22 2.29
C GLN A 125 -30.54 -8.40 2.41
N TYR A 126 -31.30 -8.03 1.38
CA TYR A 126 -32.75 -8.19 1.36
C TYR A 126 -33.17 -9.67 1.50
N LEU A 127 -32.50 -10.58 0.81
CA LEU A 127 -32.74 -12.02 0.93
C LEU A 127 -32.40 -12.54 2.33
N SER A 128 -31.33 -12.03 2.94
CA SER A 128 -30.95 -12.39 4.30
C SER A 128 -32.04 -12.05 5.30
N GLU A 129 -32.58 -10.84 5.20
CA GLU A 129 -33.67 -10.35 6.04
C GLU A 129 -34.99 -11.10 5.75
N LYS A 130 -35.33 -11.30 4.46
CA LYS A 130 -36.57 -11.96 4.02
C LYS A 130 -36.63 -13.43 4.41
N LEU A 131 -35.52 -14.15 4.28
CA LEU A 131 -35.46 -15.60 4.51
C LEU A 131 -34.99 -15.96 5.92
N GLY A 132 -34.51 -15.00 6.72
CA GLY A 132 -33.92 -15.25 8.04
C GLY A 132 -32.61 -16.05 7.98
N ILE A 133 -31.89 -15.95 6.87
CA ILE A 133 -30.65 -16.67 6.60
C ILE A 133 -29.49 -15.68 6.68
N PRO A 134 -28.39 -15.97 7.40
CA PRO A 134 -27.21 -15.10 7.41
C PRO A 134 -26.71 -14.83 5.99
N ALA A 135 -26.44 -13.56 5.66
CA ALA A 135 -26.08 -13.14 4.31
C ALA A 135 -24.89 -13.89 3.72
N GLU A 136 -23.92 -14.25 4.54
CA GLU A 136 -22.74 -15.04 4.16
C GLU A 136 -23.08 -16.44 3.61
N LYS A 137 -24.25 -17.00 3.97
CA LYS A 137 -24.73 -18.32 3.53
C LYS A 137 -25.50 -18.27 2.22
N ILE A 138 -25.87 -17.07 1.79
CA ILE A 138 -26.51 -16.84 0.50
C ILE A 138 -25.44 -16.97 -0.58
N GLY A 139 -25.73 -17.78 -1.59
CA GLY A 139 -24.80 -18.07 -2.68
C GLY A 139 -24.42 -16.85 -3.53
N ASP A 140 -23.68 -17.13 -4.60
CA ASP A 140 -23.25 -16.09 -5.53
C ASP A 140 -24.48 -15.56 -6.29
N LEU A 141 -24.62 -14.23 -6.29
CA LEU A 141 -25.68 -13.53 -6.99
C LEU A 141 -25.08 -12.86 -8.22
N GLY A 142 -25.80 -12.92 -9.34
CA GLY A 142 -25.37 -12.36 -10.61
C GLY A 142 -25.38 -13.38 -11.73
N ARG A 143 -25.24 -12.89 -12.96
CA ARG A 143 -25.02 -13.78 -14.09
C ARG A 143 -23.56 -14.22 -14.05
N MET A 144 -23.32 -15.53 -14.06
CA MET A 144 -22.06 -16.03 -14.59
C MET A 144 -21.95 -15.49 -16.01
N ALA A 145 -20.95 -14.65 -16.27
CA ALA A 145 -20.63 -14.28 -17.63
C ALA A 145 -20.43 -15.60 -18.39
N ASN A 146 -21.26 -15.87 -19.40
CA ASN A 146 -21.07 -17.01 -20.31
C ASN A 146 -19.78 -16.73 -21.10
N SER A 147 -18.61 -17.01 -20.52
CA SER A 147 -17.32 -16.58 -21.05
C SER A 147 -16.81 -17.55 -22.12
N ALA A 148 -17.59 -17.74 -23.17
CA ALA A 148 -17.05 -18.08 -24.48
C ALA A 148 -16.66 -16.80 -25.24
N SER A 149 -17.25 -15.64 -24.92
CA SER A 149 -17.06 -14.39 -25.68
C SER A 149 -15.93 -13.48 -25.17
N ASP A 150 -15.44 -13.68 -23.94
CA ASP A 150 -14.42 -12.82 -23.31
C ASP A 150 -13.04 -13.48 -23.14
N ARG A 151 -12.79 -14.56 -23.89
CA ARG A 151 -11.40 -15.02 -24.08
C ARG A 151 -10.67 -13.96 -24.89
N GLN A 152 -10.11 -12.96 -24.20
CA GLN A 152 -9.13 -12.07 -24.80
C GLN A 152 -8.08 -12.95 -25.47
N ALA A 153 -7.86 -12.73 -26.77
CA ALA A 153 -6.89 -13.50 -27.52
C ALA A 153 -5.49 -13.18 -26.95
N CYS A 154 -5.03 -14.02 -26.03
CA CYS A 154 -3.72 -13.88 -25.41
C CYS A 154 -2.65 -14.50 -26.29
N ASP A 155 -1.59 -13.74 -26.55
CA ASP A 155 -0.34 -14.29 -27.05
C ASP A 155 0.53 -14.78 -25.88
N PHE A 156 0.34 -16.03 -25.48
CA PHE A 156 1.15 -16.64 -24.43
C PHE A 156 2.61 -16.92 -24.84
N SER A 157 2.94 -16.76 -26.14
CA SER A 157 4.32 -16.82 -26.61
C SER A 157 5.07 -15.50 -26.43
N SER A 158 4.36 -14.40 -26.13
CA SER A 158 4.95 -13.09 -25.88
C SER A 158 5.94 -13.11 -24.72
N LYS A 159 7.09 -12.47 -24.94
CA LYS A 159 8.11 -12.21 -23.92
C LYS A 159 7.74 -11.06 -22.97
N PHE A 160 6.72 -10.28 -23.32
CA PHE A 160 6.40 -9.02 -22.66
C PHE A 160 5.03 -9.08 -21.98
N ARG A 161 4.93 -8.42 -20.83
CA ARG A 161 3.68 -8.24 -20.09
C ARG A 161 2.76 -7.27 -20.82
N ASN A 162 1.46 -7.51 -20.78
CA ASN A 162 0.48 -6.48 -21.11
C ASN A 162 0.57 -5.33 -20.09
N ILE A 163 0.18 -4.12 -20.49
CA ILE A 163 0.23 -2.93 -19.62
C ILE A 163 -0.82 -3.00 -18.51
N ASP A 164 -1.98 -3.59 -18.80
CA ASP A 164 -3.10 -3.72 -17.86
C ASP A 164 -3.01 -4.99 -16.98
N GLY A 165 -1.92 -5.75 -17.08
CA GLY A 165 -1.68 -6.97 -16.29
C GLY A 165 -2.37 -8.24 -16.79
N THR A 166 -3.13 -8.18 -17.90
CA THR A 166 -3.78 -9.37 -18.50
C THR A 166 -2.79 -10.36 -19.10
N CYS A 167 -3.25 -11.59 -19.34
CA CYS A 167 -2.52 -12.69 -20.01
C CYS A 167 -1.23 -13.13 -19.29
N ASN A 168 -1.02 -12.75 -18.02
CA ASN A 168 0.07 -13.29 -17.21
C ASN A 168 -0.23 -14.75 -16.84
N ASN A 169 -1.38 -14.98 -16.20
CA ASN A 169 -1.87 -16.32 -15.91
C ASN A 169 -2.46 -16.95 -17.18
N ILE A 170 -2.11 -18.22 -17.45
CA ILE A 170 -2.50 -18.95 -18.67
C ILE A 170 -3.92 -19.51 -18.56
N ASP A 171 -4.32 -19.95 -17.36
CA ASP A 171 -5.61 -20.58 -17.12
C ASP A 171 -6.73 -19.55 -17.01
N ILE A 172 -6.46 -18.43 -16.34
CA ILE A 172 -7.40 -17.31 -16.13
C ILE A 172 -6.71 -16.01 -16.54
N PRO A 173 -6.82 -15.59 -17.82
CA PRO A 173 -6.11 -14.41 -18.35
C PRO A 173 -6.37 -13.07 -17.65
N LEU A 174 -7.47 -12.96 -16.89
CA LEU A 174 -7.84 -11.76 -16.16
C LEU A 174 -7.17 -11.67 -14.77
N TYR A 175 -6.52 -12.73 -14.30
CA TYR A 175 -5.78 -12.72 -13.03
C TYR A 175 -4.67 -11.67 -13.05
N GLY A 176 -4.74 -10.77 -12.07
CA GLY A 176 -3.77 -9.68 -11.89
C GLY A 176 -4.04 -8.44 -12.73
N LYS A 177 -5.14 -8.41 -13.49
CA LYS A 177 -5.55 -7.26 -14.29
C LYS A 177 -5.88 -6.04 -13.43
N SER A 178 -5.51 -4.84 -13.89
CA SER A 178 -5.93 -3.58 -13.28
C SER A 178 -7.44 -3.36 -13.32
N GLY A 179 -7.97 -2.73 -12.27
CA GLY A 179 -9.42 -2.49 -12.13
C GLY A 179 -10.19 -3.71 -11.62
N THR A 180 -9.50 -4.74 -11.14
CA THR A 180 -10.12 -5.92 -10.52
C THR A 180 -10.02 -5.86 -8.99
N ILE A 181 -10.83 -6.66 -8.30
CA ILE A 181 -10.90 -6.62 -6.84
C ILE A 181 -9.65 -7.20 -6.15
N PHE A 182 -9.36 -6.73 -4.94
CA PHE A 182 -8.41 -7.37 -4.02
C PHE A 182 -8.87 -8.77 -3.60
N SER A 183 -7.91 -9.60 -3.19
CA SER A 183 -8.19 -10.86 -2.49
C SER A 183 -8.15 -10.66 -0.96
N ARG A 184 -8.53 -11.68 -0.19
CA ARG A 184 -8.47 -11.67 1.28
C ARG A 184 -7.61 -12.84 1.76
N LEU A 185 -6.75 -12.61 2.75
CA LEU A 185 -5.97 -13.68 3.38
C LEU A 185 -6.87 -14.66 4.14
N ILE A 186 -7.88 -14.14 4.83
CA ILE A 186 -8.86 -14.97 5.54
C ILE A 186 -10.15 -15.00 4.71
N ALA A 187 -10.17 -15.86 3.69
CA ALA A 187 -11.26 -15.91 2.70
C ALA A 187 -12.65 -16.15 3.30
N ASN A 188 -12.73 -16.78 4.49
CA ASN A 188 -13.97 -17.12 5.19
C ASN A 188 -14.24 -16.27 6.44
N SER A 189 -13.52 -15.16 6.67
CA SER A 189 -13.78 -14.35 7.86
C SER A 189 -15.06 -13.52 7.70
N ASN A 190 -16.13 -13.93 8.39
CA ASN A 190 -17.33 -13.10 8.56
C ASN A 190 -17.12 -11.99 9.61
N GLU A 191 -15.88 -11.77 10.06
CA GLU A 191 -15.59 -10.88 11.16
C GLU A 191 -15.32 -9.43 10.73
N GLY A 192 -15.11 -9.20 9.44
CA GLY A 192 -14.79 -7.88 8.88
C GLY A 192 -15.99 -6.92 8.82
N TYR A 193 -17.20 -7.45 8.69
CA TYR A 193 -18.45 -6.67 8.59
C TYR A 193 -19.49 -7.16 9.60
N ASP A 194 -20.28 -6.25 10.17
CA ASP A 194 -21.30 -6.57 11.19
C ASP A 194 -22.47 -7.40 10.62
N ASP A 195 -22.80 -7.16 9.34
CA ASP A 195 -23.85 -7.84 8.57
C ASP A 195 -23.31 -8.96 7.67
N GLY A 196 -22.00 -9.23 7.72
CA GLY A 196 -21.35 -10.17 6.80
C GLY A 196 -21.29 -9.71 5.34
N ILE A 197 -21.71 -8.48 5.01
CA ILE A 197 -21.73 -7.94 3.64
C ILE A 197 -20.84 -6.72 3.55
N GLY A 198 -21.15 -5.65 4.27
CA GLY A 198 -20.53 -4.34 4.07
C GLY A 198 -20.80 -3.31 5.16
N ALA A 199 -21.59 -3.64 6.19
CA ALA A 199 -21.82 -2.79 7.35
C ALA A 199 -20.62 -2.79 8.29
N ILE A 200 -20.27 -1.61 8.80
CA ILE A 200 -19.10 -1.44 9.66
C ILE A 200 -19.22 -2.26 10.93
N ARG A 201 -18.14 -2.97 11.27
CA ARG A 201 -18.01 -3.81 12.45
C ARG A 201 -18.39 -3.05 13.74
N LYS A 202 -19.06 -3.76 14.65
CA LYS A 202 -19.41 -3.30 16.00
C LYS A 202 -18.61 -4.07 17.05
N SER A 203 -18.66 -3.59 18.30
CA SER A 203 -18.06 -4.28 19.45
C SER A 203 -18.54 -5.73 19.50
N LYS A 204 -17.60 -6.67 19.62
CA LYS A 204 -17.92 -8.10 19.78
C LYS A 204 -18.62 -8.38 21.10
N LEU A 205 -18.40 -7.55 22.14
CA LEU A 205 -18.97 -7.72 23.46
C LEU A 205 -20.37 -7.12 23.58
N THR A 206 -20.54 -5.84 23.23
CA THR A 206 -21.78 -5.09 23.50
C THR A 206 -22.65 -4.86 22.27
N LYS A 207 -22.12 -5.11 21.06
CA LYS A 207 -22.75 -4.72 19.78
C LYS A 207 -22.95 -3.22 19.62
N ASN A 208 -22.30 -2.39 20.44
CA ASN A 208 -22.25 -0.94 20.23
C ASN A 208 -21.28 -0.58 19.08
N PRO A 209 -21.41 0.61 18.47
CA PRO A 209 -20.41 1.12 17.54
C PRO A 209 -19.00 1.10 18.16
N LEU A 210 -18.00 0.72 17.35
CA LEU A 210 -16.60 0.80 17.75
C LEU A 210 -16.19 2.25 18.08
N PRO A 211 -15.17 2.46 18.93
CA PRO A 211 -14.66 3.80 19.24
C PRO A 211 -14.28 4.54 17.95
N SER A 212 -14.46 5.86 17.94
CA SER A 212 -14.05 6.69 16.79
C SER A 212 -12.59 6.43 16.44
N ALA A 213 -12.29 6.31 15.14
CA ALA A 213 -10.91 6.19 14.66
C ALA A 213 -10.01 7.34 15.14
N ARG A 214 -10.56 8.56 15.27
CA ARG A 214 -9.82 9.70 15.84
C ARG A 214 -9.55 9.53 17.33
N LEU A 215 -10.52 8.98 18.09
CA LEU A 215 -10.32 8.70 19.52
C LEU A 215 -9.22 7.65 19.71
N VAL A 216 -9.20 6.60 18.89
CA VAL A 216 -8.13 5.59 18.93
C VAL A 216 -6.78 6.24 18.60
N SER A 217 -6.71 7.05 17.54
CA SER A 217 -5.50 7.80 17.16
C SER A 217 -4.98 8.63 18.35
N THR A 218 -5.78 9.52 18.93
CA THR A 218 -5.33 10.41 20.02
C THR A 218 -5.05 9.71 21.34
N THR A 219 -5.54 8.48 21.54
CA THR A 219 -5.33 7.72 22.78
C THR A 219 -4.11 6.80 22.70
N VAL A 220 -3.86 6.20 21.53
CA VAL A 220 -2.82 5.17 21.34
C VAL A 220 -1.53 5.77 20.77
N VAL A 221 -1.65 6.77 19.88
CA VAL A 221 -0.50 7.38 19.21
C VAL A 221 0.12 8.47 20.08
N SER A 222 1.45 8.51 20.12
CA SER A 222 2.21 9.63 20.67
C SER A 222 2.95 10.40 19.57
N ASN A 223 3.27 11.66 19.84
CA ASN A 223 4.15 12.47 19.01
C ASN A 223 5.56 12.45 19.61
N ASP A 224 6.23 11.31 19.47
CA ASP A 224 7.64 11.15 19.84
C ASP A 224 8.48 10.81 18.62
N SER A 225 9.80 10.99 18.73
CA SER A 225 10.75 10.61 17.68
C SER A 225 11.61 9.44 18.16
N VAL A 226 11.34 8.25 17.63
CA VAL A 226 12.11 7.03 17.91
C VAL A 226 12.78 6.55 16.62
N PRO A 227 13.98 7.04 16.28
CA PRO A 227 14.65 6.64 15.05
C PRO A 227 15.20 5.22 15.14
N ASN A 228 15.10 4.44 14.06
CA ASN A 228 15.90 3.22 13.90
C ASN A 228 17.24 3.55 13.26
N PRO A 229 18.36 3.58 14.00
CA PRO A 229 19.66 4.01 13.48
C PRO A 229 20.26 3.05 12.45
N ALA A 230 19.71 1.83 12.28
CA ALA A 230 20.24 0.82 11.35
C ALA A 230 19.64 0.91 9.94
N VAL A 231 18.56 1.68 9.75
CA VAL A 231 17.77 1.70 8.51
C VAL A 231 17.64 3.13 7.98
N THR A 232 17.85 3.31 6.68
CA THR A 232 17.81 4.63 6.05
C THR A 232 16.38 5.08 5.74
N LEU A 233 16.17 6.38 5.63
CA LEU A 233 14.91 6.98 5.18
C LEU A 233 14.52 6.54 3.76
N LEU A 234 15.51 6.12 2.94
CA LEU A 234 15.26 5.50 1.64
C LEU A 234 14.35 4.27 1.74
N THR A 235 14.41 3.50 2.82
CA THR A 235 13.56 2.31 3.01
C THR A 235 12.07 2.68 3.05
N MET A 236 11.71 3.72 3.79
CA MET A 236 10.34 4.27 3.80
C MET A 236 9.95 4.79 2.40
N GLN A 237 10.85 5.56 1.78
CA GLN A 237 10.55 6.16 0.48
C GLN A 237 10.37 5.12 -0.64
N TRP A 238 11.19 4.06 -0.61
CA TRP A 238 11.08 2.93 -1.51
C TRP A 238 9.79 2.15 -1.26
N GLY A 239 9.43 1.93 0.01
CA GLY A 239 8.15 1.31 0.38
C GLY A 239 6.94 2.05 -0.21
N GLN A 240 6.90 3.38 -0.11
CA GLN A 240 5.84 4.19 -0.73
C GLN A 240 5.87 4.06 -2.27
N PHE A 241 7.04 4.16 -2.89
CA PHE A 241 7.16 4.05 -4.34
C PHE A 241 6.69 2.67 -4.85
N LEU A 242 7.00 1.59 -4.12
CA LEU A 242 6.57 0.23 -4.44
C LEU A 242 5.08 -0.01 -4.12
N ASP A 243 4.53 0.55 -3.04
CA ASP A 243 3.08 0.54 -2.81
C ASP A 243 2.33 1.12 -4.01
N HIS A 244 2.86 2.18 -4.61
CA HIS A 244 2.27 2.82 -5.77
C HIS A 244 2.39 2.01 -7.07
N ASP A 245 3.12 0.88 -7.07
CA ASP A 245 3.11 -0.13 -8.14
C ASP A 245 2.01 -1.20 -7.91
N LEU A 246 1.61 -1.41 -6.65
CA LEU A 246 0.79 -2.55 -6.25
C LEU A 246 -0.65 -2.15 -5.90
N THR A 247 -0.87 -0.97 -5.32
CA THR A 247 -2.15 -0.62 -4.72
C THR A 247 -2.58 0.79 -5.07
N SER A 248 -3.83 0.92 -5.52
CA SER A 248 -4.56 2.19 -5.59
C SER A 248 -6.05 1.89 -5.47
N THR A 249 -6.70 2.38 -4.41
CA THR A 249 -8.13 2.15 -4.20
C THR A 249 -8.92 3.43 -4.46
N PRO A 250 -9.69 3.51 -5.56
CA PRO A 250 -10.55 4.66 -5.81
C PRO A 250 -11.63 4.80 -4.72
N THR A 251 -12.14 6.02 -4.58
CA THR A 251 -13.30 6.33 -3.74
C THR A 251 -14.46 6.82 -4.60
N PHE A 252 -15.68 6.73 -4.08
CA PHE A 252 -16.83 7.30 -4.77
C PHE A 252 -16.66 8.82 -4.99
N THR A 253 -17.18 9.28 -6.13
CA THR A 253 -17.23 10.69 -6.52
C THR A 253 -18.63 11.01 -7.01
N ASN A 254 -19.01 12.28 -7.02
CA ASN A 254 -20.27 12.68 -7.65
C ASN A 254 -20.22 12.55 -9.18
N SER A 255 -21.35 12.79 -9.83
CA SER A 255 -21.51 12.77 -11.30
C SER A 255 -20.58 13.73 -12.05
N GLY A 256 -20.08 14.78 -11.38
CA GLY A 256 -19.08 15.71 -11.93
C GLY A 256 -17.62 15.29 -11.68
N GLY A 257 -17.41 14.11 -11.12
CA GLY A 257 -16.08 13.55 -10.83
C GLY A 257 -15.31 14.22 -9.72
N THR A 258 -16.01 14.86 -8.79
CA THR A 258 -15.41 15.46 -7.59
C THR A 258 -15.87 14.74 -6.33
N GLU A 259 -15.06 14.77 -5.28
CA GLU A 259 -15.50 14.30 -3.96
C GLU A 259 -16.72 15.10 -3.47
N PHE A 260 -17.60 14.42 -2.72
CA PHE A 260 -18.72 15.05 -2.00
C PHE A 260 -18.43 15.16 -0.49
N ALA A 261 -19.13 16.07 0.18
CA ALA A 261 -18.91 16.34 1.60
C ALA A 261 -19.83 15.47 2.48
N CYS A 262 -19.23 14.59 3.28
CA CYS A 262 -19.88 13.78 4.31
C CYS A 262 -20.04 14.49 5.66
N CYS A 263 -19.38 15.65 5.81
CA CYS A 263 -19.12 16.27 7.11
C CYS A 263 -19.72 17.67 7.30
N SER A 264 -20.55 18.14 6.36
CA SER A 264 -20.98 19.54 6.33
C SER A 264 -22.50 19.68 6.32
N THR A 265 -23.10 19.99 7.47
CA THR A 265 -24.56 20.22 7.62
C THR A 265 -25.11 21.24 6.63
N ASN A 266 -24.33 22.30 6.34
CA ASN A 266 -24.70 23.35 5.39
C ASN A 266 -24.69 22.89 3.92
N ILE A 267 -24.07 21.75 3.62
CA ILE A 267 -23.97 21.16 2.28
C ILE A 267 -24.87 19.91 2.19
N THR A 268 -25.08 19.21 3.31
CA THR A 268 -25.82 17.95 3.37
C THR A 268 -27.30 18.13 3.70
N GLY A 269 -27.70 19.29 4.24
CA GLY A 269 -29.07 19.54 4.72
C GLY A 269 -29.46 18.74 5.97
N THR A 270 -28.54 17.92 6.50
CA THR A 270 -28.76 16.98 7.60
C THR A 270 -27.71 17.17 8.68
N ALA A 271 -27.99 16.74 9.92
CA ALA A 271 -26.98 16.74 10.99
C ALA A 271 -25.77 15.89 10.57
N VAL A 272 -24.56 16.24 11.03
CA VAL A 272 -23.30 15.52 10.72
C VAL A 272 -23.37 13.99 10.95
N LEU A 273 -24.27 13.56 11.83
CA LEU A 273 -24.49 12.16 12.22
C LEU A 273 -25.47 11.39 11.31
N THR A 274 -26.13 12.08 10.38
CA THR A 274 -27.02 11.48 9.36
C THR A 274 -26.32 11.57 8.00
N ALA A 275 -25.91 10.43 7.46
CA ALA A 275 -25.11 10.38 6.24
C ALA A 275 -25.89 10.99 5.06
N PRO A 276 -25.33 11.98 4.34
CA PRO A 276 -25.98 12.57 3.17
C PRO A 276 -26.06 11.60 1.99
N HIS A 277 -25.25 10.54 2.02
CA HIS A 277 -25.02 9.61 0.94
C HIS A 277 -24.67 8.24 1.53
N PRO A 278 -25.14 7.10 0.96
CA PRO A 278 -24.87 5.77 1.52
C PRO A 278 -23.37 5.44 1.65
N GLU A 279 -22.54 6.02 0.78
CA GLU A 279 -21.09 5.85 0.77
C GLU A 279 -20.32 6.85 1.65
N CYS A 280 -21.02 7.62 2.48
CA CYS A 280 -20.38 8.45 3.50
C CYS A 280 -20.08 7.65 4.78
N LEU A 281 -18.86 7.78 5.27
CA LEU A 281 -18.44 7.16 6.52
C LEU A 281 -17.57 8.13 7.35
N PRO A 282 -18.12 9.30 7.76
CA PRO A 282 -17.35 10.35 8.42
C PRO A 282 -16.75 9.86 9.74
N ILE A 283 -15.57 10.39 10.08
CA ILE A 283 -14.90 10.09 11.35
C ILE A 283 -15.34 11.13 12.37
N SER A 284 -16.06 10.70 13.41
CA SER A 284 -16.50 11.58 14.49
C SER A 284 -15.30 12.09 15.31
N ILE A 285 -15.25 13.38 15.60
CA ILE A 285 -14.21 13.98 16.43
C ILE A 285 -14.71 14.06 17.88
N PRO A 286 -13.97 13.53 18.87
CA PRO A 286 -14.34 13.62 20.28
C PRO A 286 -14.52 15.07 20.75
N SER A 287 -15.45 15.30 21.67
CA SER A 287 -15.73 16.65 22.20
C SER A 287 -14.56 17.24 23.00
N ASN A 288 -13.68 16.40 23.53
CA ASN A 288 -12.47 16.77 24.26
C ASN A 288 -11.19 16.75 23.40
N ASP A 289 -11.31 16.65 22.08
CA ASP A 289 -10.14 16.67 21.18
C ASP A 289 -9.43 18.02 21.23
N SER A 290 -8.22 18.05 21.80
CA SER A 290 -7.44 19.28 21.99
C SER A 290 -6.95 19.92 20.69
N THR A 291 -6.90 19.16 19.59
CA THR A 291 -6.43 19.63 18.28
C THR A 291 -7.58 20.22 17.49
N TYR A 292 -8.64 19.44 17.26
CA TYR A 292 -9.74 19.82 16.36
C TYR A 292 -10.89 20.52 17.08
N ASN A 293 -11.03 20.33 18.39
CA ASN A 293 -12.08 20.93 19.21
C ASN A 293 -11.54 21.59 20.48
N PRO A 294 -10.57 22.53 20.38
CA PRO A 294 -10.07 23.23 21.55
C PRO A 294 -11.18 24.10 22.15
N SER A 295 -11.28 24.13 23.48
CA SER A 295 -12.28 24.90 24.26
C SER A 295 -12.30 26.41 23.97
N THR A 296 -11.30 26.92 23.24
CA THR A 296 -11.13 28.32 22.86
C THR A 296 -11.61 28.64 21.42
N ILE A 297 -11.79 27.65 20.53
CA ILE A 297 -12.03 27.88 19.07
C ILE A 297 -12.97 26.83 18.41
N GLY A 298 -13.31 25.72 19.08
CA GLY A 298 -13.81 24.48 18.43
C GLY A 298 -15.19 24.53 17.76
N GLN A 299 -15.24 24.16 16.46
CA GLN A 299 -16.46 23.85 15.70
C GLN A 299 -16.36 22.57 14.85
N GLN A 300 -15.19 21.91 14.78
CA GLN A 300 -15.05 20.71 13.94
C GLN A 300 -15.45 19.45 14.72
N THR A 301 -16.60 18.87 14.34
CA THR A 301 -17.16 17.67 14.98
C THR A 301 -16.92 16.40 14.18
N CYS A 302 -16.39 16.50 12.96
CA CYS A 302 -16.06 15.35 12.13
C CYS A 302 -14.96 15.62 11.10
N MET A 303 -14.37 14.53 10.63
CA MET A 303 -13.42 14.51 9.53
C MET A 303 -14.03 13.76 8.32
N ASN A 304 -13.94 14.39 7.15
CA ASN A 304 -14.58 13.90 5.93
C ASN A 304 -13.98 12.57 5.49
N PHE A 305 -14.81 11.57 5.20
CA PHE A 305 -14.37 10.27 4.71
C PHE A 305 -15.45 9.65 3.82
N ILE A 306 -15.04 9.26 2.61
CA ILE A 306 -15.86 8.56 1.61
C ILE A 306 -15.34 7.13 1.48
N ARG A 307 -16.28 6.17 1.44
CA ARG A 307 -15.98 4.76 1.25
C ARG A 307 -15.34 4.48 -0.12
N SER A 308 -14.58 3.40 -0.18
CA SER A 308 -13.89 2.98 -1.40
C SER A 308 -14.83 2.29 -2.37
N THR A 309 -14.54 2.41 -3.66
CA THR A 309 -15.26 1.68 -4.73
C THR A 309 -14.97 0.18 -4.62
N TYR A 310 -15.98 -0.63 -4.94
CA TYR A 310 -15.96 -2.08 -4.88
C TYR A 310 -16.46 -2.68 -6.20
N GLY A 311 -16.28 -3.98 -6.42
CA GLY A 311 -16.62 -4.61 -7.69
C GLY A 311 -16.96 -6.09 -7.59
N ASN A 312 -17.20 -6.70 -8.74
CA ASN A 312 -17.55 -8.11 -8.88
C ASN A 312 -16.31 -9.02 -8.96
N ASN A 313 -16.54 -10.32 -8.81
CA ASN A 313 -15.59 -11.35 -9.18
C ASN A 313 -15.35 -11.34 -10.69
N LEU A 314 -14.27 -11.99 -11.13
CA LEU A 314 -13.90 -12.04 -12.54
C LEU A 314 -14.88 -12.79 -13.45
N ASP A 315 -15.75 -13.62 -12.87
CA ASP A 315 -16.82 -14.33 -13.57
C ASP A 315 -18.13 -13.51 -13.66
N GLY A 316 -18.11 -12.25 -13.19
CA GLY A 316 -19.27 -11.35 -13.16
C GLY A 316 -20.20 -11.55 -11.96
N THR A 317 -19.91 -12.50 -11.07
CA THR A 317 -20.71 -12.69 -9.84
C THR A 317 -20.31 -11.70 -8.76
N ALA A 318 -21.26 -11.29 -7.92
CA ALA A 318 -20.93 -10.40 -6.80
C ALA A 318 -20.25 -11.18 -5.66
N PRO A 319 -19.10 -10.72 -5.15
CA PRO A 319 -18.42 -11.35 -4.02
C PRO A 319 -19.36 -11.37 -2.81
N ARG A 320 -19.21 -12.37 -1.93
CA ARG A 320 -20.07 -12.55 -0.75
C ARG A 320 -20.07 -11.31 0.15
N THR A 321 -18.88 -10.79 0.40
CA THR A 321 -18.64 -9.54 1.11
C THR A 321 -18.21 -8.46 0.12
N ARG A 322 -18.42 -7.19 0.47
CA ARG A 322 -17.88 -6.04 -0.25
C ARG A 322 -16.36 -6.16 -0.42
N SER A 323 -15.90 -6.19 -1.68
CA SER A 323 -14.48 -6.33 -2.05
C SER A 323 -14.06 -5.18 -2.96
N HIS A 324 -12.96 -4.53 -2.61
CA HIS A 324 -12.59 -3.22 -3.16
C HIS A 324 -11.76 -3.36 -4.43
N ILE A 325 -11.93 -2.41 -5.35
CA ILE A 325 -11.21 -2.39 -6.62
C ILE A 325 -9.77 -1.89 -6.40
N ASN A 326 -8.81 -2.62 -6.97
CA ASN A 326 -7.47 -2.12 -7.20
C ASN A 326 -7.40 -1.49 -8.60
N ALA A 327 -7.12 -0.19 -8.69
CA ALA A 327 -7.01 0.51 -9.97
C ALA A 327 -5.69 0.21 -10.70
N LEU A 328 -4.71 -0.39 -10.03
CA LEU A 328 -3.43 -0.79 -10.62
C LEU A 328 -3.41 -2.28 -10.95
N THR A 329 -2.40 -2.71 -11.72
CA THR A 329 -2.08 -4.13 -11.87
C THR A 329 -1.73 -4.72 -10.51
N HIS A 330 -1.96 -6.02 -10.31
CA HIS A 330 -1.57 -6.68 -9.06
C HIS A 330 -0.13 -7.21 -9.10
N TRP A 331 0.70 -6.76 -10.03
CA TRP A 331 2.03 -7.29 -10.27
C TRP A 331 3.11 -6.30 -9.85
N ILE A 332 4.29 -6.80 -9.50
CA ILE A 332 5.50 -5.98 -9.45
C ILE A 332 5.97 -5.82 -10.90
N ASP A 333 5.43 -4.85 -11.63
CA ASP A 333 5.67 -4.64 -13.06
C ASP A 333 5.97 -3.18 -13.44
N ALA A 334 6.33 -2.36 -12.43
CA ALA A 334 6.71 -0.96 -12.60
C ALA A 334 5.61 -0.12 -13.27
N SER A 335 4.34 -0.46 -13.05
CA SER A 335 3.17 0.32 -13.43
C SER A 335 3.19 1.74 -12.85
N ASN A 336 3.86 1.97 -11.71
CA ASN A 336 4.15 3.30 -11.19
C ASN A 336 5.05 4.16 -12.11
N VAL A 337 5.80 3.53 -13.02
CA VAL A 337 6.60 4.18 -14.09
C VAL A 337 5.85 4.17 -15.43
N TYR A 338 5.25 3.04 -15.80
CA TYR A 338 4.70 2.80 -17.14
C TYR A 338 3.19 3.03 -17.27
N GLY A 339 2.45 3.15 -16.17
CA GLY A 339 1.00 3.18 -16.11
C GLY A 339 0.37 1.78 -16.14
N SER A 340 -0.88 1.69 -15.70
CA SER A 340 -1.68 0.46 -15.66
C SER A 340 -2.73 0.38 -16.78
N THR A 341 -2.77 1.34 -17.71
CA THR A 341 -3.64 1.27 -18.90
C THR A 341 -2.83 1.56 -20.17
N PRO A 342 -3.20 0.94 -21.31
CA PRO A 342 -2.51 1.20 -22.59
C PRO A 342 -2.46 2.68 -22.97
N GLU A 343 -3.52 3.44 -22.69
CA GLU A 343 -3.61 4.88 -22.98
C GLU A 343 -2.60 5.66 -22.14
N LYS A 344 -2.50 5.34 -20.85
CA LYS A 344 -1.55 6.01 -19.96
C LYS A 344 -0.11 5.69 -20.38
N ALA A 345 0.20 4.42 -20.64
CA ALA A 345 1.51 4.00 -21.13
C ALA A 345 1.91 4.69 -22.43
N ALA A 346 0.99 4.77 -23.40
CA ALA A 346 1.23 5.46 -24.66
C ALA A 346 1.50 6.95 -24.46
N SER A 347 0.77 7.61 -23.54
CA SER A 347 0.94 9.05 -23.28
C SER A 347 2.31 9.40 -22.67
N LEU A 348 2.94 8.47 -21.95
CA LEU A 348 4.25 8.65 -21.32
C LEU A 348 5.44 8.37 -22.26
N ARG A 349 5.22 7.76 -23.42
CA ARG A 349 6.28 7.40 -24.38
C ARG A 349 6.73 8.56 -25.25
N ASN A 350 8.04 8.65 -25.50
CA ASN A 350 8.62 9.56 -26.48
C ASN A 350 8.76 8.87 -27.85
N THR A 351 7.68 8.88 -28.60
CA THR A 351 7.58 8.21 -29.91
C THR A 351 8.45 8.82 -31.01
N THR A 352 9.01 10.02 -30.79
CA THR A 352 9.93 10.67 -31.75
C THR A 352 11.40 10.33 -31.47
N SER A 353 11.69 9.60 -30.39
CA SER A 353 13.07 9.25 -30.02
C SER A 353 13.73 8.26 -30.97
N GLY A 354 12.94 7.37 -31.60
CA GLY A 354 13.44 6.24 -32.39
C GLY A 354 14.24 5.23 -31.57
N ARG A 355 14.16 5.30 -30.24
CA ARG A 355 14.96 4.53 -29.28
C ARG A 355 14.14 3.95 -28.13
N GLY A 356 12.81 4.04 -28.19
CA GLY A 356 11.91 3.48 -27.18
C GLY A 356 11.93 4.24 -25.85
N LYS A 357 12.31 5.52 -25.83
CA LYS A 357 12.43 6.31 -24.60
C LYS A 357 11.08 6.73 -24.01
N LEU A 358 11.05 6.99 -22.71
CA LEU A 358 9.98 7.73 -22.04
C LEU A 358 10.18 9.25 -22.21
N LYS A 359 9.06 10.00 -22.19
CA LYS A 359 9.06 11.46 -22.18
C LYS A 359 9.72 11.96 -20.90
N THR A 360 10.42 13.09 -21.02
CA THR A 360 11.01 13.82 -19.89
C THR A 360 10.94 15.31 -20.17
N SER A 361 10.94 16.12 -19.13
CA SER A 361 11.20 17.56 -19.24
C SER A 361 12.67 17.86 -18.96
N ILE A 362 13.12 19.04 -19.39
CA ILE A 362 14.45 19.56 -19.02
C ILE A 362 14.24 20.75 -18.09
N SER A 363 14.75 20.65 -16.86
CA SER A 363 14.77 21.77 -15.91
C SER A 363 16.20 22.04 -15.47
N SER A 364 16.72 23.22 -15.80
CA SER A 364 18.10 23.63 -15.48
C SER A 364 19.15 22.59 -15.88
N ASN A 365 19.08 22.10 -17.13
CA ASN A 365 19.94 21.05 -17.71
C ASN A 365 19.82 19.66 -17.06
N ARG A 366 18.82 19.42 -16.22
CA ARG A 366 18.54 18.11 -15.62
C ARG A 366 17.32 17.48 -16.26
N GLN A 367 17.39 16.17 -16.47
CA GLN A 367 16.27 15.38 -16.98
C GLN A 367 15.27 15.13 -15.84
N MET A 368 14.06 15.68 -15.94
CA MET A 368 13.00 15.50 -14.96
C MET A 368 11.82 14.76 -15.60
N LEU A 369 10.87 14.31 -14.78
CA LEU A 369 9.60 13.77 -15.27
C LEU A 369 8.91 14.75 -16.23
N PRO A 370 8.10 14.27 -17.19
CA PRO A 370 7.26 15.15 -18.00
C PRO A 370 6.31 15.95 -17.11
N LEU A 371 5.85 17.10 -17.58
CA LEU A 371 4.92 17.96 -16.85
C LEU A 371 3.48 17.71 -17.33
N ALA A 372 2.58 17.41 -16.41
CA ALA A 372 1.13 17.38 -16.67
C ALA A 372 0.55 18.81 -16.76
N SER A 373 1.14 19.74 -16.01
CA SER A 373 0.83 21.17 -16.03
C SER A 373 2.05 21.97 -15.58
N ALA A 374 1.97 23.31 -15.56
CA ALA A 374 3.09 24.16 -15.13
C ALA A 374 3.64 23.81 -13.74
N ASN A 375 2.82 23.24 -12.84
CA ASN A 375 3.17 22.94 -11.45
C ASN A 375 2.84 21.49 -11.05
N ALA A 376 2.90 20.53 -11.99
CA ALA A 376 2.70 19.11 -11.66
C ALA A 376 3.46 18.20 -12.63
N PHE A 377 4.17 17.21 -12.09
CA PHE A 377 4.78 16.14 -12.87
C PHE A 377 3.77 15.08 -13.29
N ASP A 378 4.09 14.37 -14.36
CA ASP A 378 3.34 13.23 -14.86
C ASP A 378 4.19 11.94 -14.82
N ALA A 379 3.57 10.83 -14.43
CA ALA A 379 4.21 9.51 -14.33
C ALA A 379 3.16 8.40 -14.51
N GLY A 380 3.57 7.13 -14.38
CA GLY A 380 2.68 5.96 -14.44
C GLY A 380 1.60 5.98 -13.36
N ASP A 381 1.95 6.41 -12.14
CA ASP A 381 1.00 6.60 -11.04
C ASP A 381 0.69 8.08 -10.77
N HIS A 382 -0.58 8.36 -10.49
CA HIS A 382 -1.12 9.70 -10.29
C HIS A 382 -0.64 10.40 -9.01
N ARG A 383 -0.16 9.66 -8.00
CA ARG A 383 0.31 10.20 -6.71
C ARG A 383 1.76 10.68 -6.79
N VAL A 384 2.40 10.69 -7.96
CA VAL A 384 3.79 11.15 -8.15
C VAL A 384 4.13 12.51 -7.51
N ASN A 385 3.16 13.42 -7.40
CA ASN A 385 3.32 14.74 -6.81
C ASN A 385 3.03 14.81 -5.30
N GLU A 386 2.65 13.69 -4.66
CA GLU A 386 2.23 13.66 -3.26
C GLU A 386 3.24 14.33 -2.35
N GLN A 387 4.52 14.02 -2.54
CA GLN A 387 5.63 14.68 -1.87
C GLN A 387 6.93 14.59 -2.71
N PRO A 388 7.92 15.48 -2.49
CA PRO A 388 9.08 15.62 -3.40
C PRO A 388 10.02 14.42 -3.50
N LEU A 389 10.28 13.69 -2.41
CA LEU A 389 11.13 12.50 -2.39
C LEU A 389 10.51 11.34 -3.19
N LEU A 390 9.18 11.23 -3.25
CA LEU A 390 8.49 10.27 -4.13
C LEU A 390 8.72 10.61 -5.59
N THR A 391 8.56 11.89 -5.96
CA THR A 391 8.86 12.36 -7.33
C THR A 391 10.31 12.05 -7.74
N ILE A 392 11.26 12.13 -6.81
CA ILE A 392 12.66 11.76 -7.05
C ILE A 392 12.77 10.28 -7.42
N MET A 393 12.09 9.38 -6.70
CA MET A 393 12.08 7.96 -7.03
C MET A 393 11.50 7.71 -8.43
N HIS A 394 10.35 8.30 -8.77
CA HIS A 394 9.81 8.18 -10.13
C HIS A 394 10.79 8.69 -11.20
N THR A 395 11.47 9.81 -10.92
CA THR A 395 12.46 10.37 -11.85
C THR A 395 13.66 9.44 -12.04
N LEU A 396 14.18 8.83 -10.97
CA LEU A 396 15.28 7.86 -11.06
C LEU A 396 14.94 6.71 -12.02
N TRP A 397 13.74 6.15 -11.90
CA TRP A 397 13.33 4.99 -12.69
C TRP A 397 12.97 5.33 -14.15
N VAL A 398 12.49 6.54 -14.42
CA VAL A 398 12.37 7.04 -15.79
C VAL A 398 13.73 7.30 -16.43
N ARG A 399 14.70 7.83 -15.67
CA ARG A 399 16.09 7.98 -16.13
C ARG A 399 16.70 6.61 -16.42
N GLU A 400 16.48 5.62 -15.55
CA GLU A 400 17.00 4.27 -15.73
C GLU A 400 16.46 3.61 -17.00
N HIS A 401 15.14 3.69 -17.24
CA HIS A 401 14.56 3.22 -18.50
C HIS A 401 15.25 3.83 -19.72
N ASN A 402 15.44 5.16 -19.72
CA ASN A 402 16.06 5.87 -20.83
C ASN A 402 17.54 5.51 -21.01
N ARG A 403 18.27 5.26 -19.91
CA ARG A 403 19.66 4.81 -19.90
C ARG A 403 19.79 3.40 -20.47
N ILE A 404 18.90 2.49 -20.08
CA ILE A 404 18.82 1.13 -20.63
C ILE A 404 18.51 1.20 -22.13
N ALA A 405 17.51 1.98 -22.53
CA ALA A 405 17.13 2.13 -23.93
C ALA A 405 18.30 2.60 -24.83
N ASP A 406 19.09 3.60 -24.38
CA ASP A 406 20.31 4.02 -25.08
C ASP A 406 21.39 2.92 -25.13
N SER A 407 21.51 2.14 -24.06
CA SER A 407 22.47 1.02 -24.01
C SER A 407 22.07 -0.10 -24.95
N LEU A 408 20.77 -0.44 -25.02
CA LEU A 408 20.21 -1.41 -25.96
C LEU A 408 20.39 -0.97 -27.41
N TYR A 409 20.18 0.32 -27.70
CA TYR A 409 20.44 0.89 -29.02
C TYR A 409 21.90 0.71 -29.46
N THR A 410 22.84 0.75 -28.52
CA THR A 410 24.27 0.58 -28.79
C THR A 410 24.62 -0.88 -29.10
N VAL A 411 24.07 -1.84 -28.35
CA VAL A 411 24.43 -3.28 -28.49
C VAL A 411 23.56 -4.03 -29.50
N ALA A 412 22.38 -3.50 -29.82
CA ALA A 412 21.44 -4.05 -30.79
C ALA A 412 20.92 -2.93 -31.71
N PRO A 413 21.77 -2.40 -32.62
CA PRO A 413 21.39 -1.30 -33.50
C PRO A 413 20.28 -1.69 -34.51
N ASN A 414 19.64 -0.69 -35.09
CA ASN A 414 18.62 -0.80 -36.16
C ASN A 414 17.32 -1.53 -35.78
N GLN A 415 16.97 -1.58 -34.49
CA GLN A 415 15.66 -2.07 -34.04
C GLN A 415 14.59 -0.97 -34.03
N THR A 416 13.32 -1.38 -33.86
CA THR A 416 12.18 -0.46 -33.79
C THR A 416 12.09 0.23 -32.43
N ASP A 417 11.37 1.36 -32.37
CA ASP A 417 11.07 2.05 -31.10
C ASP A 417 10.37 1.12 -30.08
N GLU A 418 9.42 0.32 -30.55
CA GLU A 418 8.71 -0.67 -29.74
C GLU A 418 9.64 -1.74 -29.18
N PHE A 419 10.61 -2.21 -29.98
CA PHE A 419 11.60 -3.18 -29.52
C PHE A 419 12.38 -2.64 -28.32
N TYR A 420 12.92 -1.42 -28.42
CA TYR A 420 13.72 -0.85 -27.33
C TYR A 420 12.87 -0.57 -26.09
N TYR A 421 11.65 -0.03 -26.27
CA TYR A 421 10.74 0.27 -25.17
C TYR A 421 10.41 -1.00 -24.36
N GLN A 422 10.00 -2.09 -25.04
CA GLN A 422 9.60 -3.32 -24.35
C GLN A 422 10.78 -4.02 -23.68
N HIS A 423 11.96 -4.05 -24.30
CA HIS A 423 13.16 -4.63 -23.67
C HIS A 423 13.65 -3.79 -22.50
N ALA A 424 13.67 -2.46 -22.61
CA ALA A 424 14.01 -1.58 -21.50
C ALA A 424 13.02 -1.73 -20.34
N ARG A 425 11.71 -1.73 -20.62
CA ARG A 425 10.66 -2.01 -19.62
C ARG A 425 10.88 -3.36 -18.94
N ARG A 426 11.11 -4.42 -19.71
CA ARG A 426 11.34 -5.77 -19.18
C ARG A 426 12.57 -5.83 -18.25
N ILE A 427 13.65 -5.13 -18.59
CA ILE A 427 14.86 -5.07 -17.76
C ILE A 427 14.59 -4.26 -16.48
N VAL A 428 13.97 -3.08 -16.57
CA VAL A 428 13.60 -2.28 -15.38
C VAL A 428 12.74 -3.07 -14.40
N ILE A 429 11.75 -3.82 -14.90
CA ILE A 429 10.91 -4.69 -14.06
C ILE A 429 11.77 -5.73 -13.36
N ALA A 430 12.71 -6.35 -14.07
CA ALA A 430 13.61 -7.34 -13.49
C ALA A 430 14.55 -6.75 -12.45
N GLU A 431 15.07 -5.53 -12.67
CA GLU A 431 15.88 -4.80 -11.70
C GLU A 431 15.09 -4.49 -10.42
N MET A 432 13.86 -3.97 -10.56
CA MET A 432 12.98 -3.71 -9.43
C MET A 432 12.67 -5.00 -8.67
N GLN A 433 12.22 -6.06 -9.34
CA GLN A 433 11.94 -7.36 -8.71
C GLN A 433 13.19 -7.90 -7.99
N HIS A 434 14.37 -7.81 -8.59
CA HIS A 434 15.61 -8.26 -7.95
C HIS A 434 15.91 -7.46 -6.66
N ILE A 435 15.89 -6.13 -6.72
CA ILE A 435 16.14 -5.24 -5.57
C ILE A 435 15.11 -5.48 -4.46
N ILE A 436 13.83 -5.65 -4.80
CA ILE A 436 12.76 -5.83 -3.82
C ILE A 436 13.00 -7.07 -2.97
N TYR A 437 13.28 -8.21 -3.60
CA TYR A 437 13.40 -9.47 -2.88
C TYR A 437 14.77 -9.68 -2.24
N THR A 438 15.83 -9.06 -2.76
CA THR A 438 17.21 -9.29 -2.28
C THR A 438 17.74 -8.19 -1.36
N GLU A 439 17.22 -6.97 -1.46
CA GLU A 439 17.67 -5.84 -0.65
C GLU A 439 16.58 -5.29 0.28
N TYR A 440 15.36 -5.04 -0.23
CA TYR A 440 14.30 -4.39 0.55
C TYR A 440 13.62 -5.35 1.54
N LEU A 441 13.09 -6.47 1.04
CA LEU A 441 12.31 -7.41 1.85
C LEU A 441 13.06 -7.93 3.09
N PRO A 442 14.36 -8.30 3.02
CA PRO A 442 15.14 -8.70 4.20
C PRO A 442 15.28 -7.63 5.29
N VAL A 443 15.17 -6.34 4.94
CA VAL A 443 15.13 -5.25 5.92
C VAL A 443 13.77 -5.18 6.61
N MET A 444 12.70 -5.43 5.87
CA MET A 444 11.34 -5.29 6.37
C MET A 444 10.92 -6.43 7.29
N ILE A 445 11.14 -7.67 6.86
CA ILE A 445 10.63 -8.87 7.56
C ILE A 445 11.74 -9.72 8.20
N GLY A 446 12.99 -9.24 8.12
CA GLY A 446 14.17 -9.97 8.58
C GLY A 446 14.72 -10.94 7.52
N PRO A 447 16.01 -11.31 7.62
CA PRO A 447 16.69 -12.11 6.62
C PRO A 447 16.14 -13.53 6.51
N ASP A 448 15.76 -14.16 7.63
CA ASP A 448 15.35 -15.56 7.66
C ASP A 448 14.00 -15.76 6.96
N LEU A 449 13.01 -14.94 7.30
CA LEU A 449 11.69 -14.99 6.65
C LEU A 449 11.76 -14.57 5.18
N ALA A 450 12.60 -13.58 4.83
CA ALA A 450 12.83 -13.22 3.43
C ALA A 450 13.50 -14.35 2.63
N ALA A 451 14.41 -15.12 3.23
CA ALA A 451 15.01 -16.30 2.62
C ALA A 451 13.97 -17.40 2.39
N GLN A 452 13.03 -17.61 3.32
CA GLN A 452 11.91 -18.55 3.16
C GLN A 452 10.97 -18.13 2.02
N VAL A 453 10.61 -16.84 1.93
CA VAL A 453 9.89 -16.28 0.78
C VAL A 453 10.65 -16.53 -0.52
N MET A 454 11.98 -16.51 -0.47
CA MET A 454 12.85 -16.76 -1.62
C MET A 454 13.20 -18.24 -1.88
N SER A 455 12.71 -19.18 -1.06
CA SER A 455 12.99 -20.61 -1.20
C SER A 455 12.57 -21.16 -2.56
N SER A 456 13.38 -22.06 -3.13
CA SER A 456 13.08 -22.78 -4.37
C SER A 456 11.98 -23.82 -4.22
N GLU A 457 11.59 -24.17 -2.98
CA GLU A 457 10.47 -25.08 -2.70
C GLU A 457 9.14 -24.53 -3.21
N TYR A 458 8.99 -23.20 -3.22
CA TYR A 458 7.78 -22.52 -3.70
C TYR A 458 7.99 -21.97 -5.12
N GLY A 459 8.01 -22.86 -6.10
CA GLY A 459 8.11 -22.52 -7.52
C GLY A 459 6.85 -21.85 -8.08
N TYR A 460 6.77 -21.73 -9.41
CA TYR A 460 5.62 -21.14 -10.09
C TYR A 460 4.32 -21.90 -9.78
N TYR A 461 3.26 -21.15 -9.51
CA TYR A 461 1.91 -21.63 -9.20
C TYR A 461 0.88 -20.79 -9.97
N SER A 462 0.02 -21.43 -10.75
CA SER A 462 -1.02 -20.75 -11.55
C SER A 462 -2.23 -20.32 -10.68
N GLY A 463 -1.97 -19.49 -9.68
CA GLY A 463 -2.97 -19.00 -8.73
C GLY A 463 -3.43 -17.57 -8.96
N ASN A 464 -4.35 -17.12 -8.09
CA ASN A 464 -4.81 -15.73 -8.05
C ASN A 464 -3.71 -14.81 -7.46
N PRO A 465 -3.16 -13.88 -8.24
CA PRO A 465 -2.09 -12.98 -7.82
C PRO A 465 -2.59 -11.76 -7.05
N ALA A 466 -3.92 -11.57 -6.95
CA ALA A 466 -4.50 -10.34 -6.45
C ALA A 466 -3.93 -9.96 -5.08
N ILE A 467 -3.59 -8.68 -4.93
CA ILE A 467 -3.11 -8.12 -3.67
C ILE A 467 -4.13 -8.40 -2.58
N PHE A 468 -3.64 -8.78 -1.40
CA PHE A 468 -4.46 -9.02 -0.23
C PHE A 468 -4.94 -7.69 0.35
N THR A 469 -6.21 -7.64 0.73
CA THR A 469 -6.83 -6.47 1.37
C THR A 469 -6.11 -6.13 2.69
N GLU A 470 -5.69 -7.14 3.44
CA GLU A 470 -4.96 -6.97 4.71
C GLU A 470 -3.54 -6.41 4.50
N PHE A 471 -2.92 -6.71 3.35
CA PHE A 471 -1.66 -6.11 2.95
C PHE A 471 -1.85 -4.64 2.55
N SER A 472 -2.75 -4.34 1.60
CA SER A 472 -2.93 -2.99 1.05
C SER A 472 -3.54 -1.98 2.04
N THR A 473 -4.46 -2.45 2.89
CA THR A 473 -5.21 -1.55 3.79
C THR A 473 -4.62 -1.44 5.19
N ALA A 474 -3.84 -2.43 5.65
CA ALA A 474 -3.20 -2.39 6.97
C ALA A 474 -1.68 -2.50 6.90
N ALA A 475 -1.14 -3.68 6.57
CA ALA A 475 0.28 -3.96 6.79
C ALA A 475 1.19 -3.01 6.01
N TYR A 476 0.89 -2.73 4.73
CA TYR A 476 1.77 -1.91 3.91
C TYR A 476 1.68 -0.41 4.21
N ARG A 477 0.75 -0.01 5.09
CA ARG A 477 0.62 1.36 5.61
C ARG A 477 1.52 1.64 6.81
N MET A 478 2.25 0.64 7.30
CA MET A 478 3.20 0.80 8.41
C MET A 478 4.25 1.89 8.12
N GLY A 479 4.57 2.15 6.84
CA GLY A 479 5.51 3.19 6.43
C GLY A 479 5.10 4.60 6.86
N HIS A 480 3.85 4.80 7.28
CA HIS A 480 3.41 6.06 7.88
C HIS A 480 4.04 6.32 9.27
N SER A 481 4.38 5.27 10.03
CA SER A 481 5.09 5.40 11.32
C SER A 481 6.56 5.77 11.10
N GLN A 482 7.12 5.31 9.99
CA GLN A 482 8.50 5.58 9.56
C GLN A 482 8.78 7.05 9.15
N LEU A 483 7.75 7.89 9.00
CA LEU A 483 7.87 9.27 8.52
C LEU A 483 8.48 10.22 9.56
N ARG A 484 9.25 11.20 9.08
CA ARG A 484 9.83 12.28 9.91
C ARG A 484 9.13 13.61 9.64
N SER A 485 8.90 14.39 10.69
CA SER A 485 8.45 15.78 10.56
C SER A 485 9.44 16.65 9.79
N PHE A 486 10.72 16.59 10.14
CA PHE A 486 11.76 17.36 9.47
C PHE A 486 12.61 16.47 8.54
N ILE A 487 12.53 16.75 7.25
CA ILE A 487 13.27 16.06 6.20
C ILE A 487 14.62 16.75 6.04
N LYS A 488 15.65 16.15 6.65
CA LYS A 488 17.02 16.64 6.62
C LYS A 488 17.72 16.19 5.33
N LEU A 489 18.26 17.15 4.58
CA LEU A 489 18.99 16.93 3.34
C LEU A 489 20.46 17.34 3.48
N PHE A 490 21.33 16.86 2.58
CA PHE A 490 22.76 17.14 2.65
C PHE A 490 23.34 17.60 1.32
N ASP A 491 24.12 18.68 1.35
CA ASP A 491 24.87 19.15 0.18
C ASP A 491 26.02 18.21 -0.18
N ARG A 492 26.69 18.48 -1.31
CA ARG A 492 27.85 17.69 -1.78
C ARG A 492 29.03 17.62 -0.82
N ASN A 493 29.13 18.53 0.14
CA ASN A 493 30.19 18.57 1.14
C ASN A 493 29.77 17.92 2.47
N GLY A 494 28.58 17.31 2.52
CA GLY A 494 28.02 16.70 3.72
C GLY A 494 27.44 17.69 4.73
N ARG A 495 27.25 18.96 4.35
CA ARG A 495 26.60 19.96 5.22
C ARG A 495 25.10 19.85 5.07
N VAL A 496 24.35 20.24 6.11
CA VAL A 496 22.89 20.31 6.03
C VAL A 496 22.50 21.28 4.92
N SER A 497 21.75 20.78 3.94
CA SER A 497 21.30 21.60 2.81
C SER A 497 20.23 22.60 3.28
N LYS A 498 20.28 23.81 2.72
CA LYS A 498 19.32 24.89 2.99
C LYS A 498 17.90 24.54 2.53
N ASP A 499 17.77 23.51 1.70
CA ASP A 499 16.49 23.03 1.18
C ASP A 499 15.82 21.96 2.04
N SER A 500 16.42 21.58 3.17
CA SER A 500 15.77 20.78 4.21
C SER A 500 14.44 21.42 4.64
N TYR A 501 13.43 20.62 4.98
CA TYR A 501 12.06 21.13 5.08
C TYR A 501 11.19 20.34 6.07
N LEU A 502 10.10 20.97 6.51
CA LEU A 502 9.01 20.31 7.22
C LEU A 502 8.09 19.59 6.24
N LEU A 503 7.76 18.33 6.52
CA LEU A 503 6.96 17.47 5.66
C LEU A 503 5.60 18.13 5.35
N SER A 504 4.96 18.74 6.34
CA SER A 504 3.69 19.47 6.19
C SER A 504 3.68 20.53 5.09
N ASP A 505 4.84 21.12 4.77
CA ASP A 505 4.95 22.23 3.81
C ASP A 505 5.26 21.75 2.37
N SER A 506 5.36 20.44 2.16
CA SER A 506 5.86 19.84 0.93
C SER A 506 4.81 19.10 0.11
N PHE A 507 3.66 18.78 0.70
CA PHE A 507 2.66 17.96 0.03
C PHE A 507 2.09 18.63 -1.22
N MET A 508 1.95 17.86 -2.31
CA MET A 508 1.39 18.33 -3.58
C MET A 508 2.10 19.56 -4.17
N ASN A 509 3.38 19.75 -3.84
CA ASN A 509 4.14 20.94 -4.19
C ASN A 509 5.50 20.60 -4.84
N PRO A 510 5.58 20.56 -6.19
CA PRO A 510 6.82 20.22 -6.89
C PRO A 510 7.81 21.39 -7.00
N SER A 511 7.49 22.57 -6.45
CA SER A 511 8.30 23.79 -6.63
C SER A 511 9.77 23.61 -6.26
N ARG A 512 10.08 22.81 -5.22
CA ARG A 512 11.46 22.54 -4.80
C ARG A 512 12.28 21.86 -5.91
N LEU A 513 11.71 20.86 -6.57
CA LEU A 513 12.36 20.14 -7.67
C LEU A 513 12.51 21.01 -8.91
N LEU A 514 11.55 21.89 -9.18
CA LEU A 514 11.54 22.75 -10.36
C LEU A 514 12.49 23.95 -10.23
N THR A 515 12.60 24.53 -9.03
CA THR A 515 13.33 25.79 -8.79
C THR A 515 14.74 25.60 -8.26
N ASN A 516 15.02 24.49 -7.56
CA ASN A 516 16.33 24.24 -6.97
C ASN A 516 17.09 23.15 -7.75
N VAL A 517 18.25 23.54 -8.30
CA VAL A 517 19.10 22.68 -9.14
C VAL A 517 19.76 21.55 -8.34
N ASN A 518 20.13 21.79 -7.08
CA ASN A 518 20.84 20.81 -6.25
C ASN A 518 19.91 19.88 -5.48
N PHE A 519 18.62 20.22 -5.37
CA PHE A 519 17.66 19.51 -4.52
C PHE A 519 17.62 18.00 -4.77
N PHE A 520 17.73 17.56 -6.03
CA PHE A 520 17.63 16.14 -6.38
C PHE A 520 18.70 15.29 -5.68
N ASP A 521 19.98 15.62 -5.89
CA ASP A 521 21.09 14.91 -5.26
C ASP A 521 21.20 15.18 -3.76
N ASP A 522 20.83 16.39 -3.31
CA ASP A 522 20.79 16.70 -1.87
C ASP A 522 19.76 15.84 -1.12
N ALA A 523 18.61 15.63 -1.76
CA ALA A 523 17.56 14.75 -1.29
C ALA A 523 17.97 13.28 -1.29
N LEU A 524 18.61 12.80 -2.36
CA LEU A 524 19.17 11.46 -2.40
C LEU A 524 20.21 11.23 -1.29
N ARG A 525 21.08 12.21 -1.01
CA ARG A 525 21.99 12.12 0.14
C ARG A 525 21.27 12.07 1.48
N GLY A 526 20.16 12.80 1.62
CA GLY A 526 19.28 12.72 2.78
C GLY A 526 18.70 11.32 2.94
N LEU A 527 18.08 10.77 1.88
CA LEU A 527 17.52 9.43 1.84
C LEU A 527 18.54 8.35 2.23
N LEU A 528 19.80 8.50 1.81
CA LEU A 528 20.88 7.54 2.04
C LEU A 528 21.51 7.62 3.45
N GLN A 529 21.34 8.72 4.18
CA GLN A 529 22.07 8.95 5.44
C GLN A 529 21.16 9.13 6.65
N VAL A 530 19.97 9.70 6.46
CA VAL A 530 19.05 9.97 7.56
C VAL A 530 18.40 8.66 7.99
N PRO A 531 18.43 8.31 9.29
CA PRO A 531 17.69 7.16 9.79
C PRO A 531 16.19 7.35 9.62
N VAL A 532 15.47 6.26 9.37
CA VAL A 532 14.01 6.22 9.41
C VAL A 532 13.49 6.30 10.87
N GLN A 533 12.22 6.66 11.09
CA GLN A 533 11.60 6.36 12.40
C GLN A 533 11.29 4.86 12.50
N ALA A 534 11.21 4.31 13.70
CA ALA A 534 10.76 2.95 13.93
C ALA A 534 9.30 2.76 13.48
N VAL A 535 8.88 1.50 13.33
CA VAL A 535 7.47 1.15 13.18
C VAL A 535 6.92 0.87 14.58
N ASP A 536 6.17 1.83 15.11
CA ASP A 536 5.63 1.81 16.47
C ASP A 536 4.37 2.70 16.61
N ASN A 537 4.00 3.07 17.84
CA ASN A 537 2.89 4.00 18.11
C ASN A 537 3.29 5.48 18.03
N CYS A 538 4.53 5.81 17.62
CA CYS A 538 5.01 7.18 17.51
C CYS A 538 4.84 7.68 16.06
N PHE A 539 4.15 8.80 15.90
CA PHE A 539 3.88 9.40 14.59
C PHE A 539 4.09 10.91 14.60
N ALA A 540 4.61 11.44 13.50
CA ALA A 540 4.79 12.87 13.31
C ALA A 540 3.45 13.64 13.28
N ASP A 541 3.39 14.79 13.96
CA ASP A 541 2.21 15.69 13.92
C ASP A 541 1.81 16.12 12.50
N ASP A 542 2.80 16.20 11.60
CA ASP A 542 2.64 16.51 10.18
C ASP A 542 1.59 15.62 9.49
N ILE A 543 1.38 14.40 9.98
CA ILE A 543 0.43 13.43 9.43
C ILE A 543 -0.74 13.11 10.35
N THR A 544 -0.69 13.41 11.65
CA THR A 544 -1.79 13.16 12.60
C THR A 544 -2.73 14.36 12.75
N SER A 545 -2.31 15.56 12.31
CA SER A 545 -3.14 16.78 12.38
C SER A 545 -2.93 17.77 11.24
N GLN A 546 -1.92 17.57 10.38
CA GLN A 546 -1.56 18.52 9.32
C GLN A 546 -1.52 17.90 7.91
N LEU A 547 -1.99 16.66 7.76
CA LEU A 547 -1.97 15.98 6.46
C LEU A 547 -2.75 16.77 5.42
N PHE A 548 -2.10 17.09 4.29
CA PHE A 548 -2.64 17.88 3.19
C PHE A 548 -3.30 19.21 3.62
N LYS A 549 -2.85 19.80 4.74
CA LYS A 549 -3.40 21.06 5.28
C LYS A 549 -3.22 22.19 4.25
N PRO A 550 -4.30 22.78 3.71
CA PRO A 550 -4.19 23.98 2.89
C PRO A 550 -3.62 25.14 3.72
N LYS A 551 -2.87 26.05 3.09
CA LYS A 551 -2.19 27.16 3.79
C LYS A 551 -3.14 28.05 4.59
N GLU A 552 -4.39 28.15 4.17
CA GLU A 552 -5.42 28.99 4.79
C GLU A 552 -6.19 28.28 5.91
N GLN A 553 -5.98 26.98 6.14
CA GLN A 553 -6.69 26.18 7.15
C GLN A 553 -5.83 25.94 8.39
N LYS A 554 -6.48 25.89 9.55
CA LYS A 554 -5.83 25.66 10.84
C LYS A 554 -5.37 24.20 11.02
N PHE A 555 -6.11 23.25 10.45
CA PHE A 555 -5.89 21.81 10.64
C PHE A 555 -6.00 21.08 9.29
N GLY A 556 -5.22 20.01 9.13
CA GLY A 556 -5.32 19.04 8.05
C GLY A 556 -6.10 17.79 8.48
N PHE A 557 -5.83 16.65 7.85
CA PHE A 557 -6.37 15.35 8.24
C PHE A 557 -5.46 14.62 9.25
N ASP A 558 -6.01 13.57 9.85
CA ASP A 558 -5.28 12.58 10.65
C ASP A 558 -5.17 11.28 9.84
N LEU A 559 -3.96 10.98 9.35
CA LEU A 559 -3.67 9.80 8.55
C LEU A 559 -3.93 8.49 9.29
N ILE A 560 -3.73 8.46 10.60
CA ILE A 560 -3.91 7.26 11.43
C ILE A 560 -5.39 6.97 11.60
N ALA A 561 -6.18 8.00 11.89
CA ALA A 561 -7.64 7.89 11.89
C ALA A 561 -8.16 7.45 10.51
N LEU A 562 -7.61 7.98 9.41
CA LEU A 562 -7.94 7.55 8.05
C LEU A 562 -7.60 6.07 7.80
N ASN A 563 -6.45 5.58 8.27
CA ASN A 563 -6.04 4.17 8.12
C ASN A 563 -6.97 3.22 8.88
N ILE A 564 -7.30 3.54 10.14
CA ILE A 564 -8.24 2.77 10.95
C ILE A 564 -9.62 2.76 10.28
N GLN A 565 -10.13 3.93 9.88
CA GLN A 565 -11.44 4.04 9.24
C GLN A 565 -11.49 3.31 7.89
N ARG A 566 -10.41 3.33 7.11
CA ARG A 566 -10.30 2.57 5.85
C ARG A 566 -10.22 1.07 6.09
N GLY A 567 -9.57 0.63 7.16
CA GLY A 567 -9.60 -0.77 7.59
C GLY A 567 -11.01 -1.27 7.88
N ARG A 568 -11.81 -0.45 8.56
CA ARG A 568 -13.23 -0.73 8.83
C ARG A 568 -14.08 -0.71 7.57
N ASP A 569 -13.87 0.26 6.67
CA ASP A 569 -14.54 0.33 5.36
C ASP A 569 -14.27 -0.93 4.51
N HIS A 570 -13.02 -1.40 4.50
CA HIS A 570 -12.59 -2.59 3.75
C HIS A 570 -12.91 -3.91 4.44
N GLY A 571 -13.54 -3.87 5.62
CA GLY A 571 -13.89 -5.06 6.38
C GLY A 571 -12.66 -5.89 6.72
N LEU A 572 -11.61 -5.26 7.24
CA LEU A 572 -10.47 -5.99 7.79
C LEU A 572 -10.91 -6.78 9.04
N PRO A 573 -10.37 -8.00 9.24
CA PRO A 573 -10.63 -8.75 10.47
C PRO A 573 -10.04 -8.02 11.68
N PRO A 574 -10.52 -8.31 12.90
CA PRO A 574 -9.86 -7.86 14.12
C PRO A 574 -8.38 -8.28 14.15
N TYR A 575 -7.54 -7.44 14.77
CA TYR A 575 -6.11 -7.70 14.93
C TYR A 575 -5.83 -9.11 15.49
N VAL A 576 -6.51 -9.48 16.58
CA VAL A 576 -6.30 -10.78 17.22
C VAL A 576 -6.70 -11.98 16.35
N SER A 577 -7.63 -11.80 15.42
CA SER A 577 -8.05 -12.84 14.49
C SER A 577 -6.98 -13.07 13.42
N MET A 578 -6.37 -12.00 12.92
CA MET A 578 -5.23 -12.11 12.01
C MET A 578 -4.00 -12.68 12.71
N LEU A 579 -3.71 -12.20 13.92
CA LEU A 579 -2.64 -12.76 14.75
C LEU A 579 -2.84 -14.27 14.94
N TYR A 580 -4.06 -14.72 15.28
CA TYR A 580 -4.36 -16.14 15.42
C TYR A 580 -4.21 -16.91 14.10
N TYR A 581 -4.66 -16.35 12.97
CA TYR A 581 -4.50 -16.96 11.65
C TYR A 581 -3.02 -17.21 11.31
N LEU A 582 -2.15 -16.25 11.60
CA LEU A 582 -0.71 -16.35 11.33
C LEU A 582 0.01 -17.23 12.38
N ALA A 583 -0.37 -17.12 13.67
CA ALA A 583 0.31 -17.77 14.80
C ALA A 583 -0.11 -19.22 15.04
N SER A 584 -1.28 -19.67 14.57
CA SER A 584 -1.78 -21.06 14.74
C SER A 584 -0.95 -22.14 14.00
N ASN A 585 0.27 -21.81 13.58
CA ASN A 585 1.22 -22.68 12.88
C ASN A 585 2.35 -23.26 13.76
N PHE A 586 2.36 -23.03 15.08
CA PHE A 586 2.85 -24.03 16.06
C PHE A 586 2.25 -23.90 17.48
N LEU A 587 2.53 -24.92 18.29
CA LEU A 587 2.00 -25.29 19.60
C LEU A 587 2.14 -24.18 20.68
N LEU A 588 0.98 -23.67 21.15
CA LEU A 588 0.72 -22.68 22.22
C LEU A 588 0.94 -21.21 21.79
N GLN A 589 -0.02 -20.29 21.85
CA GLN A 589 -0.95 -19.97 22.94
C GLN A 589 -2.33 -19.65 22.36
N THR A 590 -3.39 -20.01 23.09
CA THR A 590 -4.77 -19.62 22.81
C THR A 590 -4.88 -18.19 22.27
N GLN A 591 -5.73 -17.97 21.26
CA GLN A 591 -6.08 -16.63 20.77
C GLN A 591 -6.15 -15.64 21.94
N PRO A 592 -5.49 -14.47 21.89
CA PRO A 592 -5.53 -13.52 22.99
C PRO A 592 -6.97 -13.24 23.39
N THR A 593 -7.35 -13.64 24.61
CA THR A 593 -8.71 -13.48 25.14
C THR A 593 -8.82 -12.26 26.05
N SER A 594 -7.69 -11.64 26.40
CA SER A 594 -7.59 -10.45 27.23
C SER A 594 -6.46 -9.54 26.72
N PHE A 595 -6.49 -8.27 27.11
CA PHE A 595 -5.44 -7.31 26.76
C PHE A 595 -4.06 -7.71 27.32
N ASP A 596 -3.98 -8.35 28.49
CA ASP A 596 -2.70 -8.73 29.10
C ASP A 596 -1.93 -9.78 28.28
N HIS A 597 -2.65 -10.60 27.50
CA HIS A 597 -2.03 -11.56 26.57
C HIS A 597 -1.25 -10.87 25.44
N LEU A 598 -1.42 -9.55 25.24
CA LEU A 598 -0.69 -8.78 24.23
C LEU A 598 0.67 -8.25 24.73
N ILE A 599 0.91 -8.19 26.04
CA ILE A 599 2.13 -7.59 26.65
C ILE A 599 3.46 -8.18 26.13
N PRO A 600 3.56 -9.49 25.83
CA PRO A 600 4.79 -10.02 25.23
C PRO A 600 5.12 -9.36 23.88
N ARG A 601 4.10 -8.99 23.10
CA ARG A 601 4.19 -8.52 21.71
C ARG A 601 4.09 -7.02 21.55
N ILE A 602 3.36 -6.33 22.44
CA ILE A 602 3.09 -4.90 22.38
C ILE A 602 3.57 -4.27 23.71
N PRO A 603 4.22 -3.09 23.70
CA PRO A 603 4.62 -2.41 24.94
C PRO A 603 3.45 -2.23 25.93
N ALA A 604 3.71 -2.42 27.22
CA ALA A 604 2.65 -2.53 28.24
C ALA A 604 1.81 -1.24 28.36
N GLU A 605 2.44 -0.09 28.17
CA GLU A 605 1.83 1.23 28.11
C GLU A 605 0.87 1.36 26.92
N VAL A 606 1.24 0.82 25.75
CA VAL A 606 0.38 0.81 24.56
C VAL A 606 -0.79 -0.15 24.76
N VAL A 607 -0.57 -1.32 25.37
CA VAL A 607 -1.65 -2.25 25.77
C VAL A 607 -2.63 -1.56 26.74
N ALA A 608 -2.14 -0.76 27.68
CA ALA A 608 -2.99 0.02 28.58
C ALA A 608 -3.83 1.06 27.83
N SER A 609 -3.25 1.77 26.86
CA SER A 609 -3.99 2.69 25.98
C SER A 609 -5.06 1.97 25.15
N LEU A 610 -4.74 0.82 24.54
CA LEU A 610 -5.69 0.00 23.80
C LEU A 610 -6.86 -0.46 24.70
N ARG A 611 -6.55 -0.92 25.92
CA ARG A 611 -7.57 -1.30 26.93
C ARG A 611 -8.49 -0.14 27.30
N SER A 612 -7.98 1.09 27.31
CA SER A 612 -8.77 2.27 27.70
C SER A 612 -9.79 2.70 26.64
N VAL A 613 -9.59 2.31 25.37
CA VAL A 613 -10.42 2.76 24.24
C VAL A 613 -11.26 1.65 23.60
N TYR A 614 -10.81 0.40 23.64
CA TYR A 614 -11.57 -0.76 23.14
C TYR A 614 -12.23 -1.52 24.30
N GLU A 615 -13.47 -1.96 24.10
CA GLU A 615 -14.21 -2.71 25.14
C GLU A 615 -13.66 -4.13 25.33
N THR A 616 -13.14 -4.75 24.27
CA THR A 616 -12.52 -6.07 24.31
C THR A 616 -11.36 -6.18 23.32
N VAL A 617 -10.46 -7.13 23.56
CA VAL A 617 -9.29 -7.38 22.70
C VAL A 617 -9.69 -7.77 21.27
N TYR A 618 -10.88 -8.35 21.10
CA TYR A 618 -11.48 -8.69 19.80
C TYR A 618 -11.96 -7.48 19.00
N ASP A 619 -11.87 -6.28 19.57
CA ASP A 619 -12.29 -5.05 18.91
C ASP A 619 -11.15 -4.27 18.27
N ILE A 620 -9.90 -4.62 18.54
CA ILE A 620 -8.72 -3.91 18.05
C ILE A 620 -8.66 -3.98 16.52
N ASP A 621 -8.56 -2.82 15.88
CA ASP A 621 -8.43 -2.71 14.43
C ASP A 621 -7.05 -3.24 13.98
N LEU A 622 -7.00 -3.99 12.86
CA LEU A 622 -5.77 -4.64 12.39
C LEU A 622 -4.58 -3.69 12.23
N TYR A 623 -4.82 -2.48 11.69
CA TYR A 623 -3.74 -1.50 11.48
C TYR A 623 -3.07 -1.09 12.79
N ILE A 624 -3.85 -0.62 13.78
CA ILE A 624 -3.28 -0.12 15.03
C ILE A 624 -2.73 -1.24 15.91
N GLY A 625 -3.34 -2.44 15.86
CA GLY A 625 -2.80 -3.61 16.54
C GLY A 625 -1.46 -4.06 15.96
N GLY A 626 -1.36 -4.17 14.62
CA GLY A 626 -0.14 -4.65 13.97
C GLY A 626 1.02 -3.65 13.96
N VAL A 627 0.74 -2.35 13.83
CA VAL A 627 1.81 -1.31 13.82
C VAL A 627 2.47 -1.11 15.19
N THR A 628 1.81 -1.54 16.26
CA THR A 628 2.29 -1.39 17.64
C THR A 628 3.00 -2.63 18.20
N GLU A 629 3.13 -3.67 17.38
CA GLU A 629 3.94 -4.84 17.72
C GLU A 629 5.43 -4.50 17.75
N LYS A 630 6.15 -5.11 18.69
CA LYS A 630 7.62 -5.12 18.69
C LYS A 630 8.13 -5.78 17.40
N PRO A 631 9.10 -5.18 16.71
CA PRO A 631 9.68 -5.77 15.52
C PRO A 631 10.32 -7.14 15.77
N LEU A 632 10.30 -8.00 14.74
CA LEU A 632 11.11 -9.22 14.71
C LEU A 632 12.62 -8.86 14.77
N PRO A 633 13.48 -9.77 15.24
CA PRO A 633 14.93 -9.55 15.23
C PRO A 633 15.45 -9.16 13.83
N ASN A 634 16.24 -8.09 13.77
CA ASN A 634 16.81 -7.53 12.53
C ASN A 634 15.80 -7.10 11.45
N ALA A 635 14.53 -6.92 11.81
CA ALA A 635 13.44 -6.50 10.93
C ALA A 635 12.87 -5.14 11.35
N GLU A 636 12.13 -4.49 10.44
CA GLU A 636 11.30 -3.32 10.77
C GLU A 636 9.93 -3.71 11.32
N LEU A 637 9.43 -4.90 10.98
CA LEU A 637 8.04 -5.29 11.23
C LEU A 637 7.89 -6.30 12.37
N GLY A 638 6.81 -6.10 13.14
CA GLY A 638 6.32 -7.12 14.08
C GLY A 638 5.76 -8.35 13.37
N PRO A 639 5.57 -9.46 14.10
CA PRO A 639 5.22 -10.77 13.54
C PRO A 639 3.98 -10.76 12.64
N THR A 640 2.93 -10.00 12.99
CA THR A 640 1.69 -9.97 12.21
C THR A 640 1.91 -9.33 10.84
N PHE A 641 2.51 -8.14 10.79
CA PHE A 641 2.78 -7.47 9.52
C PHE A 641 3.88 -8.17 8.73
N ALA A 642 4.89 -8.73 9.38
CA ALA A 642 5.92 -9.55 8.72
C ALA A 642 5.31 -10.79 8.04
N GLY A 643 4.38 -11.49 8.69
CA GLY A 643 3.65 -12.62 8.12
C GLY A 643 2.79 -12.23 6.90
N ILE A 644 2.05 -11.12 6.99
CA ILE A 644 1.26 -10.60 5.86
C ILE A 644 2.15 -10.24 4.67
N PHE A 645 3.29 -9.58 4.92
CA PHE A 645 4.28 -9.27 3.88
C PHE A 645 4.82 -10.56 3.25
N ALA A 646 5.24 -11.53 4.06
CA ALA A 646 5.83 -12.77 3.58
C ALA A 646 4.85 -13.52 2.65
N LEU A 647 3.57 -13.61 3.04
CA LEU A 647 2.53 -14.20 2.20
C LEU A 647 2.27 -13.40 0.93
N GLN A 648 2.18 -12.07 1.00
CA GLN A 648 1.95 -11.23 -0.17
C GLN A 648 3.07 -11.37 -1.19
N PHE A 649 4.33 -11.20 -0.76
CA PHE A 649 5.49 -11.28 -1.65
C PHE A 649 5.73 -12.71 -2.14
N LEU A 650 5.46 -13.73 -1.33
CA LEU A 650 5.46 -15.10 -1.84
C LEU A 650 4.43 -15.29 -2.94
N ASN A 651 3.19 -14.80 -2.75
CA ASN A 651 2.13 -14.92 -3.75
C ASN A 651 2.53 -14.21 -5.05
N LEU A 652 2.94 -12.94 -4.95
CA LEU A 652 3.39 -12.14 -6.11
C LEU A 652 4.50 -12.82 -6.90
N ARG A 653 5.48 -13.41 -6.20
CA ARG A 653 6.56 -14.15 -6.83
C ARG A 653 6.05 -15.39 -7.55
N ARG A 654 5.33 -16.26 -6.84
CA ARG A 654 4.97 -17.59 -7.35
C ARG A 654 3.90 -17.55 -8.43
N THR A 655 3.00 -16.57 -8.43
CA THR A 655 1.93 -16.47 -9.43
C THR A 655 2.33 -15.70 -10.68
N ASP A 656 3.52 -15.09 -10.70
CA ASP A 656 3.98 -14.28 -11.80
C ASP A 656 4.79 -15.10 -12.82
N ARG A 657 4.20 -15.41 -13.97
CA ARG A 657 4.86 -16.16 -15.07
C ARG A 657 6.10 -15.45 -15.60
N PHE A 658 6.15 -14.13 -15.44
CA PHE A 658 7.22 -13.27 -15.91
C PHE A 658 8.17 -12.84 -14.78
N PHE A 659 8.09 -13.46 -13.59
CA PHE A 659 9.03 -13.17 -12.51
C PHE A 659 10.47 -13.39 -12.99
N TYR A 660 11.36 -12.45 -12.68
CA TYR A 660 12.62 -12.27 -13.43
C TYR A 660 13.55 -13.48 -13.48
N ASN A 661 13.50 -14.37 -12.49
CA ASN A 661 14.33 -15.58 -12.42
C ASN A 661 13.55 -16.86 -12.70
N TYR A 662 12.30 -16.78 -13.14
CA TYR A 662 11.54 -17.91 -13.66
C TYR A 662 11.78 -18.11 -15.15
N ASN A 663 11.41 -19.30 -15.64
CA ASN A 663 11.43 -19.63 -17.07
C ASN A 663 12.81 -19.38 -17.72
N VAL A 664 13.90 -19.58 -16.96
CA VAL A 664 15.26 -19.34 -17.44
C VAL A 664 15.53 -20.20 -18.68
N ASN A 665 16.04 -19.57 -19.75
CA ASN A 665 16.25 -20.19 -21.06
C ASN A 665 14.96 -20.67 -21.77
N GLN A 666 13.77 -20.30 -21.29
CA GLN A 666 12.50 -20.48 -21.99
C GLN A 666 12.12 -19.19 -22.75
N PRO A 667 11.22 -19.24 -23.75
CA PRO A 667 10.88 -18.08 -24.58
C PRO A 667 10.49 -16.83 -23.77
N THR A 668 9.76 -16.99 -22.67
CA THR A 668 9.21 -15.91 -21.84
C THR A 668 10.19 -15.38 -20.79
N GLY A 669 11.23 -16.14 -20.44
CA GLY A 669 12.20 -15.80 -19.38
C GLY A 669 13.51 -15.23 -19.93
N PHE A 670 14.39 -14.82 -19.02
CA PHE A 670 15.73 -14.39 -19.37
C PHE A 670 16.64 -15.59 -19.61
N ARG A 671 17.63 -15.42 -20.48
CA ARG A 671 18.73 -16.39 -20.65
C ARG A 671 19.64 -16.35 -19.42
N SER A 672 20.33 -17.45 -19.12
CA SER A 672 21.26 -17.49 -17.97
C SER A 672 22.29 -16.36 -17.97
N ALA A 673 22.82 -15.96 -19.12
CA ALA A 673 23.77 -14.85 -19.24
C ALA A 673 23.15 -13.48 -18.92
N GLN A 674 21.89 -13.27 -19.33
CA GLN A 674 21.11 -12.06 -19.02
C GLN A 674 20.78 -12.01 -17.53
N LEU A 675 20.31 -13.12 -16.96
CA LEU A 675 19.99 -13.23 -15.53
C LEU A 675 21.23 -12.94 -14.67
N ALA A 676 22.40 -13.45 -15.07
CA ALA A 676 23.66 -13.17 -14.38
C ALA A 676 24.06 -11.68 -14.41
N GLN A 677 23.55 -10.87 -15.35
CA GLN A 677 23.74 -9.42 -15.30
C GLN A 677 22.70 -8.74 -14.40
N ILE A 678 21.44 -9.16 -14.47
CA ILE A 678 20.36 -8.63 -13.61
C ILE A 678 20.69 -8.84 -12.13
N GLN A 679 21.23 -10.01 -11.76
CA GLN A 679 21.61 -10.34 -10.39
C GLN A 679 22.80 -9.53 -9.83
N ARG A 680 23.41 -8.66 -10.64
CA ARG A 680 24.46 -7.73 -10.19
C ARG A 680 23.91 -6.36 -9.85
N VAL A 681 22.66 -6.09 -10.23
CA VAL A 681 22.03 -4.78 -10.04
C VAL A 681 21.79 -4.55 -8.55
N SER A 682 22.06 -3.33 -8.12
CA SER A 682 21.69 -2.86 -6.79
C SER A 682 21.05 -1.50 -6.88
N LEU A 683 20.22 -1.14 -5.91
CA LEU A 683 19.66 0.23 -5.87
C LEU A 683 20.76 1.28 -5.73
N ALA A 684 21.90 0.94 -5.10
CA ALA A 684 23.10 1.77 -5.10
C ALA A 684 23.58 2.11 -6.52
N ARG A 685 23.63 1.12 -7.41
CA ARG A 685 24.03 1.30 -8.81
C ARG A 685 23.05 2.21 -9.55
N ILE A 686 21.76 1.97 -9.41
CA ILE A 686 20.70 2.77 -10.04
C ILE A 686 20.82 4.24 -9.63
N ILE A 687 21.06 4.53 -8.34
CA ILE A 687 21.27 5.91 -7.87
C ILE A 687 22.55 6.51 -8.48
N CYS A 688 23.67 5.79 -8.48
CA CYS A 688 24.91 6.29 -9.08
C CYS A 688 24.75 6.61 -10.58
N ASP A 689 24.02 5.79 -11.33
CA ASP A 689 23.80 5.98 -12.77
C ASP A 689 22.83 7.11 -13.11
N ASN A 690 21.87 7.39 -12.23
CA ASN A 690 20.74 8.26 -12.54
C ASN A 690 20.64 9.53 -11.67
N SER A 691 21.61 9.77 -10.78
CA SER A 691 21.77 11.06 -10.06
C SER A 691 22.22 12.20 -10.98
N ASP A 692 22.23 13.44 -10.49
CA ASP A 692 22.79 14.61 -11.17
C ASP A 692 24.34 14.66 -11.09
N ARG A 693 24.98 13.49 -10.96
CA ARG A 693 26.44 13.24 -10.98
C ARG A 693 27.21 13.87 -9.81
N THR A 694 26.55 14.33 -8.77
CA THR A 694 27.23 14.83 -7.56
C THR A 694 27.35 13.77 -6.47
N ILE A 695 26.70 12.62 -6.64
CA ILE A 695 26.88 11.42 -5.81
C ILE A 695 27.97 10.55 -6.45
N THR A 696 29.18 10.61 -5.87
CA THR A 696 30.36 9.88 -6.36
C THR A 696 30.76 8.71 -5.45
N THR A 697 30.22 8.67 -4.23
CA THR A 697 30.40 7.58 -3.27
C THR A 697 29.05 7.21 -2.66
N ILE A 698 28.84 5.93 -2.40
CA ILE A 698 27.57 5.39 -1.89
C ILE A 698 27.82 4.10 -1.11
N GLN A 699 27.02 3.83 -0.07
CA GLN A 699 27.04 2.54 0.62
C GLN A 699 26.41 1.44 -0.25
N PRO A 700 26.97 0.22 -0.29
CA PRO A 700 26.41 -0.86 -1.10
C PRO A 700 24.98 -1.27 -0.71
N LYS A 701 24.65 -1.31 0.59
CA LYS A 701 23.31 -1.66 1.09
C LYS A 701 22.56 -0.38 1.43
N VAL A 702 21.85 0.21 0.46
CA VAL A 702 21.27 1.57 0.60
C VAL A 702 20.10 1.66 1.57
N PHE A 703 19.43 0.55 1.87
CA PHE A 703 18.38 0.48 2.88
C PHE A 703 18.91 0.41 4.32
N ARG A 704 20.22 0.16 4.49
CA ARG A 704 20.91 0.19 5.79
C ARG A 704 21.75 1.44 5.88
N THR A 705 21.83 2.02 7.07
CA THR A 705 22.69 3.19 7.28
C THR A 705 24.15 2.85 7.00
N PRO A 706 24.96 3.81 6.53
CA PRO A 706 26.38 3.58 6.30
C PRO A 706 27.12 3.38 7.63
N ASP A 707 28.05 2.44 7.65
CA ASP A 707 28.94 2.17 8.78
C ASP A 707 30.34 1.79 8.28
N ASP A 708 31.39 1.99 9.10
CA ASP A 708 32.78 1.81 8.66
C ASP A 708 33.19 0.33 8.47
N LEU A 709 32.42 -0.63 8.97
CA LEU A 709 32.78 -2.05 9.02
C LEU A 709 32.09 -2.87 7.92
N LEU A 710 30.76 -2.77 7.80
CA LEU A 710 29.93 -3.67 7.00
C LEU A 710 29.23 -2.99 5.81
N ASN A 711 29.07 -1.67 5.85
CA ASN A 711 28.34 -0.91 4.83
C ASN A 711 28.99 0.44 4.50
N LYS A 712 30.31 0.45 4.38
CA LYS A 712 31.07 1.68 4.14
C LYS A 712 30.77 2.26 2.77
N PRO A 713 30.57 3.60 2.63
CA PRO A 713 30.49 4.23 1.32
C PRO A 713 31.73 3.97 0.46
N VAL A 714 31.53 3.49 -0.76
CA VAL A 714 32.57 3.23 -1.75
C VAL A 714 32.36 4.08 -3.00
N PRO A 715 33.40 4.33 -3.82
CA PRO A 715 33.23 5.01 -5.10
C PRO A 715 32.18 4.32 -5.98
N CYS A 716 31.32 5.11 -6.65
CA CYS A 716 30.34 4.58 -7.58
C CYS A 716 30.97 3.71 -8.68
N THR A 717 32.24 3.92 -9.04
CA THR A 717 32.98 3.06 -9.98
C THR A 717 33.18 1.62 -9.50
N ASN A 718 33.05 1.37 -8.19
CA ASN A 718 33.21 0.04 -7.59
C ASN A 718 31.86 -0.70 -7.45
N ILE A 719 30.74 -0.02 -7.70
CA ILE A 719 29.42 -0.63 -7.76
C ILE A 719 29.13 -0.99 -9.22
N PHE A 720 29.14 -2.27 -9.54
CA PHE A 720 28.93 -2.74 -10.90
C PHE A 720 27.45 -2.76 -11.28
N GLY A 721 27.15 -2.50 -12.56
CA GLY A 721 25.82 -2.65 -13.14
C GLY A 721 25.80 -3.69 -14.26
N ILE A 722 24.73 -3.65 -15.06
CA ILE A 722 24.55 -4.54 -16.22
C ILE A 722 25.61 -4.25 -17.28
N ASP A 723 26.28 -5.31 -17.75
CA ASP A 723 27.04 -5.31 -18.99
C ASP A 723 26.09 -5.65 -20.15
N PHE A 724 25.66 -4.64 -20.90
CA PHE A 724 24.67 -4.80 -21.97
C PHE A 724 25.15 -5.65 -23.14
N TYR A 725 26.46 -5.80 -23.37
CA TYR A 725 26.95 -6.71 -24.41
C TYR A 725 26.62 -8.16 -24.05
N LYS A 726 26.62 -8.51 -22.75
CA LYS A 726 26.22 -9.82 -22.23
C LYS A 726 24.71 -10.01 -22.13
N MET A 727 23.92 -8.97 -22.42
CA MET A 727 22.47 -9.08 -22.53
C MET A 727 22.01 -9.58 -23.91
N THR A 728 22.91 -9.69 -24.89
CA THR A 728 22.59 -10.13 -26.25
C THR A 728 22.75 -11.66 -26.43
N PRO A 729 21.94 -12.30 -27.31
CA PRO A 729 20.79 -11.74 -28.02
C PRO A 729 19.59 -11.53 -27.09
N LEU A 730 18.73 -10.57 -27.44
CA LEU A 730 17.60 -10.10 -26.64
C LEU A 730 16.30 -10.92 -26.87
#